data_AF-R9IHL7-F1
#
_entry.id   AF-R9IHL7-F1
#
_cell.length_a   1.000
_cell.length_b   1.000
_cell.length_c   1.000
_cell.angle_alpha   90.00
_cell.angle_beta   90.00
_cell.angle_gamma   90.00
#
_symmetry.space_group_name_H-M   'P 1'
#
loop_
_entity.id
_entity.type
_entity.pdbx_description
1 polymer ?
#
loop_
_entity_poly.entity_id
_entity_poly.type
_entity_poly.pdbx_seq_one_letter_code
_entity_poly.pdbx_strand_id
1 'polypeptide(L)'
;MKKIRTCFQWIQGTYRKIKQRFLDYREQTWQDTDRLLTGTAILLFSICVGCMMGTFMRPVWAGALLVFLITVPLTIAGVWVVKKIIQILLRNGITEFLSWLLLWLVCLVLLVGDMPEEHLGFAVVVSLLVSLILAMLLKSLWALMYHKVQRKSVVAVLVVTVALSAAALTLLAGQGFDDTYIQTYRNLEEQQKTENQTMGLLTKEQEKAFLEFMEPGSCTVSTVSYGTRDKDALEAGTVNISRFAKNKGLDGFFKEKYQGYPLTEAPLSGMVWYPKEASDCPTLFIVHGNHNWVTDSYLGYEYLGAYLASHGYVVVSVDENACNGLSNENDGRAVLLLENIRQLETYNKLESSPLYQKMDYDNLALAGHSRGGEAVAAAYLFNELSYYPDNGNRKFYYHFSIQSLIAIAPTYGQYRPSGRDVELEDVNYMLIHGANDQDVNSFMGMEQYEKITFSGKKDCMKTSLYLAGVNHGQFNSQWGIYDLMEPINRGLNVKNFISQQEQQKIAKIFIRAFLEETLGTGGEGDSSELEQKGAPEKEIAREILKQDAEKKPYGTLLTNCKRYEEFLPETLYVQSYQSSDFVTLCDFEEDIRLETGTAQGVWVKAEHVDSWGENLLTFSNGNSRKNHGVILKWEPKEEKEGRSKENSGEKEPGEICFFTPELNLSGKSFQFDVMDLQEDFAEEEAKLLEMEISLEDSKGEEAVLDAGAYAIVYPAFLARLNKLQYLWDAVEYKHQFQTVSIPADGFKGVDLEHICKIAIRFPQEKGKVAVDNVGIDRK
;
A
#
# COMPACT_ATOMS: atom_id res chain seq x y z
N MET A 1 -60.11 -13.34 27.53
CA MET A 1 -59.59 -14.64 27.02
C MET A 1 -60.34 -15.21 25.81
N LYS A 2 -61.67 -15.33 25.78
CA LYS A 2 -62.42 -15.91 24.63
C LYS A 2 -62.21 -15.17 23.29
N LYS A 3 -62.21 -13.83 23.27
CA LYS A 3 -61.98 -13.00 22.06
C LYS A 3 -60.57 -13.11 21.48
N ILE A 4 -59.55 -13.32 22.32
CA ILE A 4 -58.15 -13.50 21.88
C ILE A 4 -57.99 -14.87 21.21
N ARG A 5 -58.64 -15.91 21.76
CA ARG A 5 -58.60 -17.28 21.23
C ARG A 5 -59.27 -17.40 19.85
N THR A 6 -60.40 -16.72 19.64
CA THR A 6 -61.05 -16.65 18.32
C THR A 6 -60.26 -15.84 17.30
N CYS A 7 -59.60 -14.75 17.72
CA CYS A 7 -58.69 -13.99 16.84
C CYS A 7 -57.50 -14.86 16.40
N PHE A 8 -56.88 -15.60 17.32
CA PHE A 8 -55.78 -16.51 17.01
C PHE A 8 -56.18 -17.67 16.08
N GLN A 9 -57.37 -18.25 16.28
CA GLN A 9 -57.91 -19.30 15.40
C GLN A 9 -58.25 -18.77 14.01
N TRP A 10 -58.74 -17.53 13.91
CA TRP A 10 -58.99 -16.87 12.63
C TRP A 10 -57.68 -16.56 11.90
N ILE A 11 -56.66 -16.02 12.59
CA ILE A 11 -55.31 -15.80 12.03
C ILE A 11 -54.71 -17.12 11.55
N GLN A 12 -54.78 -18.20 12.34
CA GLN A 12 -54.29 -19.51 11.94
C GLN A 12 -55.05 -20.10 10.73
N GLY A 13 -56.36 -19.91 10.66
CA GLY A 13 -57.18 -20.36 9.52
C GLY A 13 -56.88 -19.58 8.24
N THR A 14 -56.70 -18.27 8.33
CA THR A 14 -56.31 -17.40 7.22
C THR A 14 -54.89 -17.73 6.75
N TYR A 15 -53.94 -17.91 7.66
CA TYR A 15 -52.57 -18.35 7.34
C TYR A 15 -52.57 -19.70 6.61
N ARG A 16 -53.33 -20.69 7.08
CA ARG A 16 -53.44 -22.00 6.39
C ARG A 16 -53.98 -21.88 4.97
N LYS A 17 -55.01 -21.06 4.75
CA LYS A 17 -55.58 -20.84 3.41
C LYS A 17 -54.60 -20.13 2.48
N ILE A 18 -53.90 -19.10 2.97
CA ILE A 18 -52.87 -18.38 2.22
C ILE A 18 -51.72 -19.33 1.87
N LYS A 19 -51.25 -20.12 2.85
CA LYS A 19 -50.22 -21.14 2.66
C LYS A 19 -50.62 -22.16 1.60
N GLN A 20 -51.84 -22.69 1.64
CA GLN A 20 -52.30 -23.65 0.64
C GLN A 20 -52.36 -23.03 -0.76
N ARG A 21 -52.92 -21.82 -0.90
CA ARG A 21 -52.93 -21.10 -2.19
C ARG A 21 -51.52 -20.85 -2.74
N PHE A 22 -50.56 -20.52 -1.87
CA PHE A 22 -49.17 -20.36 -2.27
C PHE A 22 -48.54 -21.68 -2.70
N LEU A 23 -48.80 -22.78 -1.98
CA LEU A 23 -48.29 -24.10 -2.34
C LEU A 23 -48.85 -24.56 -3.69
N ASP A 24 -50.16 -24.42 -3.91
CA ASP A 24 -50.82 -24.76 -5.18
C ASP A 24 -50.29 -23.87 -6.32
N TYR A 25 -50.08 -22.57 -6.06
CA TYR A 25 -49.46 -21.65 -7.03
C TYR A 25 -48.03 -22.07 -7.37
N ARG A 26 -47.21 -22.40 -6.36
CA ARG A 26 -45.82 -22.85 -6.53
C ARG A 26 -45.76 -24.13 -7.33
N GLU A 27 -46.61 -25.11 -7.01
CA GLU A 27 -46.67 -26.39 -7.71
C GLU A 27 -47.09 -26.22 -9.17
N GLN A 28 -48.06 -25.36 -9.46
CA GLN A 28 -48.51 -25.12 -10.84
C GLN A 28 -47.54 -24.27 -11.68
N THR A 29 -46.62 -23.55 -11.04
CA THR A 29 -45.80 -22.52 -11.70
C THR A 29 -44.33 -22.90 -11.79
N TRP A 30 -43.78 -23.53 -10.75
CA TRP A 30 -42.35 -23.84 -10.62
C TRP A 30 -42.08 -25.32 -10.36
N GLN A 31 -42.98 -26.22 -10.80
CA GLN A 31 -42.74 -27.66 -10.77
C GLN A 31 -41.43 -28.03 -11.47
N ASP A 32 -40.64 -28.92 -10.87
CA ASP A 32 -39.40 -29.47 -11.44
C ASP A 32 -38.32 -28.44 -11.89
N THR A 33 -38.47 -27.17 -11.51
CA THR A 33 -37.47 -26.11 -11.77
C THR A 33 -36.15 -26.34 -11.02
N ASP A 34 -36.17 -27.21 -10.00
CA ASP A 34 -35.02 -27.60 -9.19
C ASP A 34 -33.85 -28.13 -10.04
N ARG A 35 -34.13 -28.79 -11.18
CA ARG A 35 -33.08 -29.40 -12.01
C ARG A 35 -32.17 -28.36 -12.66
N LEU A 36 -32.75 -27.30 -13.24
CA LEU A 36 -31.98 -26.22 -13.84
C LEU A 36 -31.19 -25.48 -12.75
N LEU A 37 -31.85 -25.15 -11.63
CA LEU A 37 -31.21 -24.47 -10.51
C LEU A 37 -30.02 -25.27 -9.97
N THR A 38 -30.20 -26.58 -9.74
CA THR A 38 -29.14 -27.47 -9.26
C THR A 38 -27.98 -27.53 -10.27
N GLY A 39 -28.29 -27.73 -11.56
CA GLY A 39 -27.27 -27.80 -12.60
C GLY A 39 -26.45 -26.51 -12.72
N THR A 40 -27.12 -25.36 -12.76
CA THR A 40 -26.44 -24.06 -12.85
C THR A 40 -25.64 -23.76 -11.59
N ALA A 41 -26.17 -24.01 -10.38
CA ALA A 41 -25.45 -23.77 -9.13
C ALA A 41 -24.16 -24.60 -9.06
N ILE A 42 -24.21 -25.88 -9.45
CA ILE A 42 -23.04 -26.76 -9.51
C ILE A 42 -22.01 -26.23 -10.52
N LEU A 43 -22.44 -25.79 -11.71
CA LEU A 43 -21.55 -25.26 -12.73
C LEU A 43 -20.88 -23.96 -12.27
N LEU A 44 -21.65 -22.99 -11.76
CA LEU A 44 -21.11 -21.72 -11.28
C LEU A 44 -20.16 -21.91 -10.09
N PHE A 45 -20.52 -22.79 -9.15
CA PHE A 45 -19.63 -23.14 -8.04
C PHE A 45 -18.33 -23.77 -8.53
N SER A 46 -18.42 -24.71 -9.48
CA SER A 46 -17.23 -25.37 -10.05
C SER A 46 -16.37 -24.41 -10.87
N ILE A 47 -16.97 -23.44 -11.57
CA ILE A 47 -16.23 -22.38 -12.28
C ILE A 47 -15.50 -21.51 -11.28
N CYS A 48 -16.18 -21.07 -10.20
CA CYS A 48 -15.59 -20.26 -9.14
C CYS A 48 -14.38 -20.97 -8.51
N VAL A 49 -14.53 -22.23 -8.11
CA VAL A 49 -13.44 -23.06 -7.58
C VAL A 49 -12.33 -23.26 -8.62
N GLY A 50 -12.69 -23.48 -9.89
CA GLY A 50 -11.75 -23.60 -11.01
C GLY A 50 -10.90 -22.34 -11.21
N CYS A 51 -11.50 -21.15 -11.17
CA CYS A 51 -10.78 -19.89 -11.28
C CYS A 51 -9.81 -19.66 -10.11
N MET A 52 -10.23 -19.98 -8.88
CA MET A 52 -9.40 -19.77 -7.69
C MET A 52 -8.26 -20.80 -7.58
N MET A 53 -8.60 -22.09 -7.66
CA MET A 53 -7.67 -23.18 -7.40
C MET A 53 -6.96 -23.68 -8.65
N GLY A 54 -7.35 -23.23 -9.85
CA GLY A 54 -6.75 -23.67 -11.12
C GLY A 54 -5.45 -22.98 -11.50
N THR A 55 -4.96 -22.10 -10.65
CA THR A 55 -3.87 -21.18 -10.98
C THR A 55 -2.48 -21.75 -10.72
N PHE A 56 -2.36 -23.05 -10.38
CA PHE A 56 -1.09 -23.73 -10.04
C PHE A 56 -0.21 -24.12 -11.24
N MET A 57 -0.67 -23.92 -12.49
CA MET A 57 0.09 -24.30 -13.69
C MET A 57 -0.13 -23.31 -14.85
N ARG A 58 0.81 -23.32 -15.81
CA ARG A 58 0.65 -22.63 -17.11
C ARG A 58 0.26 -23.60 -18.23
N PRO A 59 -0.62 -23.19 -19.17
CA PRO A 59 -1.40 -21.96 -19.13
C PRO A 59 -2.52 -22.03 -18.07
N VAL A 60 -2.80 -20.91 -17.40
CA VAL A 60 -3.74 -20.85 -16.24
C VAL A 60 -5.13 -21.39 -16.57
N TRP A 61 -5.64 -21.12 -17.78
CA TRP A 61 -6.95 -21.61 -18.21
C TRP A 61 -7.03 -23.15 -18.25
N ALA A 62 -5.92 -23.85 -18.49
CA ALA A 62 -5.90 -25.30 -18.52
C ALA A 62 -5.99 -25.89 -17.10
N GLY A 63 -5.30 -25.27 -16.13
CA GLY A 63 -5.44 -25.61 -14.72
C GLY A 63 -6.85 -25.33 -14.20
N ALA A 64 -7.42 -24.18 -14.54
CA ALA A 64 -8.81 -23.84 -14.22
C ALA A 64 -9.82 -24.83 -14.81
N LEU A 65 -9.64 -25.24 -16.08
CA LEU A 65 -10.46 -26.26 -16.71
C LEU A 65 -10.30 -27.63 -16.02
N LEU A 66 -9.10 -28.03 -15.65
CA LEU A 66 -8.84 -29.29 -14.95
C LEU A 66 -9.56 -29.33 -13.60
N VAL A 67 -9.40 -28.28 -12.79
CA VAL A 67 -10.07 -28.16 -11.49
C VAL A 67 -11.59 -28.13 -11.68
N PHE A 68 -12.08 -27.39 -12.67
CA PHE A 68 -13.51 -27.36 -13.00
C PHE A 68 -14.04 -28.78 -13.31
N LEU A 69 -13.37 -29.53 -14.19
CA LEU A 69 -13.78 -30.88 -14.59
C LEU A 69 -13.76 -31.88 -13.42
N ILE A 70 -12.87 -31.68 -12.44
CA ILE A 70 -12.82 -32.48 -11.21
C ILE A 70 -13.92 -32.04 -10.21
N THR A 71 -14.15 -30.74 -10.09
CA THR A 71 -15.06 -30.16 -9.09
C THR A 71 -16.52 -30.42 -9.42
N VAL A 72 -16.89 -30.47 -10.72
CA VAL A 72 -18.27 -30.78 -11.14
C VAL A 72 -18.77 -32.13 -10.58
N PRO A 73 -18.13 -33.28 -10.85
CA PRO A 73 -18.58 -34.58 -10.32
C PRO A 73 -18.49 -34.66 -8.80
N LEU A 74 -17.48 -34.04 -8.17
CA LEU A 74 -17.36 -33.99 -6.70
C LEU A 74 -18.51 -33.22 -6.05
N THR A 75 -18.89 -32.08 -6.64
CA THR A 75 -20.01 -31.27 -6.14
C THR A 75 -21.34 -32.01 -6.35
N ILE A 76 -21.53 -32.68 -7.49
CA ILE A 76 -22.71 -33.55 -7.74
C ILE A 76 -22.80 -34.64 -6.65
N ALA A 77 -21.70 -35.33 -6.38
CA ALA A 77 -21.64 -36.37 -5.36
C ALA A 77 -21.91 -35.79 -3.96
N GLY A 78 -21.30 -34.66 -3.61
CA GLY A 78 -21.49 -33.97 -2.33
C GLY A 78 -22.96 -33.57 -2.10
N VAL A 79 -23.60 -32.92 -3.07
CA VAL A 79 -25.02 -32.58 -3.01
C VAL A 79 -25.89 -33.83 -2.84
N TRP A 80 -25.57 -34.92 -3.54
CA TRP A 80 -26.29 -36.19 -3.41
C TRP A 80 -26.15 -36.82 -2.02
N VAL A 81 -24.94 -36.84 -1.45
CA VAL A 81 -24.68 -37.37 -0.10
C VAL A 81 -25.42 -36.55 0.95
N VAL A 82 -25.27 -35.22 0.93
CA VAL A 82 -25.92 -34.32 1.89
C VAL A 82 -27.45 -34.46 1.81
N LYS A 83 -27.99 -34.55 0.59
CA LYS A 83 -29.41 -34.84 0.38
C LYS A 83 -29.84 -36.17 1.02
N LYS A 84 -29.05 -37.23 0.89
CA LYS A 84 -29.36 -38.54 1.50
C LYS A 84 -29.31 -38.50 3.02
N ILE A 85 -28.30 -37.87 3.61
CA ILE A 85 -28.17 -37.72 5.06
C ILE A 85 -29.37 -36.96 5.62
N ILE A 86 -29.73 -35.82 5.03
CA ILE A 86 -30.85 -35.01 5.52
C ILE A 86 -32.19 -35.70 5.27
N GLN A 87 -32.35 -36.47 4.20
CA GLN A 87 -33.55 -37.30 4.01
C GLN A 87 -33.72 -38.33 5.14
N ILE A 88 -32.62 -38.90 5.64
CA ILE A 88 -32.63 -39.83 6.78
C ILE A 88 -33.00 -39.08 8.08
N LEU A 89 -32.49 -37.85 8.28
CA LEU A 89 -32.67 -37.07 9.50
C LEU A 89 -34.00 -36.30 9.59
N LEU A 90 -34.48 -35.71 8.49
CA LEU A 90 -35.57 -34.72 8.47
C LEU A 90 -36.77 -35.09 7.58
N ARG A 91 -36.76 -36.26 6.91
CA ARG A 91 -37.87 -36.82 6.09
C ARG A 91 -38.50 -35.90 5.01
N ASN A 92 -37.87 -34.78 4.64
CA ASN A 92 -38.37 -33.83 3.63
C ASN A 92 -37.37 -33.61 2.48
N GLY A 93 -37.87 -33.28 1.30
CA GLY A 93 -37.05 -32.92 0.13
C GLY A 93 -36.47 -31.51 0.25
N ILE A 94 -35.13 -31.40 0.17
CA ILE A 94 -34.38 -30.14 0.38
C ILE A 94 -33.40 -29.81 -0.76
N THR A 95 -33.51 -30.47 -1.92
CA THR A 95 -32.58 -30.28 -3.05
C THR A 95 -32.52 -28.82 -3.51
N GLU A 96 -33.67 -28.15 -3.55
CA GLU A 96 -33.80 -26.74 -3.91
C GLU A 96 -33.03 -25.84 -2.94
N PHE A 97 -33.16 -26.10 -1.63
CA PHE A 97 -32.45 -25.35 -0.59
C PHE A 97 -30.92 -25.53 -0.68
N LEU A 98 -30.44 -26.76 -0.90
CA LEU A 98 -29.00 -27.03 -1.08
C LEU A 98 -28.43 -26.35 -2.34
N SER A 99 -29.20 -26.31 -3.42
CA SER A 99 -28.79 -25.66 -4.67
C SER A 99 -28.72 -24.15 -4.52
N TRP A 100 -29.68 -23.56 -3.82
CA TRP A 100 -29.63 -22.15 -3.46
C TRP A 100 -28.45 -21.84 -2.53
N LEU A 101 -28.14 -22.71 -1.56
CA LEU A 101 -26.98 -22.53 -0.66
C LEU A 101 -25.66 -22.49 -1.46
N LEU A 102 -25.50 -23.36 -2.46
CA LEU A 102 -24.33 -23.34 -3.36
C LEU A 102 -24.26 -22.05 -4.18
N LEU A 103 -25.39 -21.61 -4.73
CA LEU A 103 -25.46 -20.36 -5.48
C LEU A 103 -25.13 -19.15 -4.58
N TRP A 104 -25.61 -19.16 -3.34
CA TRP A 104 -25.29 -18.15 -2.35
C TRP A 104 -23.80 -18.16 -2.00
N LEU A 105 -23.18 -19.33 -1.84
CA LEU A 105 -21.73 -19.42 -1.62
C LEU A 105 -20.93 -18.79 -2.76
N VAL A 106 -21.36 -18.96 -4.02
CA VAL A 106 -20.73 -18.27 -5.16
C VAL A 106 -20.88 -16.75 -5.05
N CYS A 107 -22.08 -16.25 -4.77
CA CYS A 107 -22.31 -14.82 -4.57
C CYS A 107 -21.51 -14.27 -3.37
N LEU A 108 -21.34 -15.07 -2.32
CA LEU A 108 -20.59 -14.71 -1.13
C LEU A 108 -19.11 -14.53 -1.50
N VAL A 109 -18.49 -15.50 -2.19
CA VAL A 109 -17.08 -15.39 -2.64
C VAL A 109 -16.85 -14.12 -3.47
N LEU A 110 -17.76 -13.81 -4.39
CA LEU A 110 -17.63 -12.65 -5.30
C LEU A 110 -17.80 -11.28 -4.61
N LEU A 111 -18.64 -11.21 -3.58
CA LEU A 111 -19.05 -9.93 -2.98
C LEU A 111 -18.42 -9.67 -1.60
N VAL A 112 -17.87 -10.69 -0.97
CA VAL A 112 -17.34 -10.63 0.40
C VAL A 112 -15.82 -10.80 0.44
N GLY A 113 -15.20 -11.38 -0.59
CA GLY A 113 -13.82 -11.92 -0.53
C GLY A 113 -12.71 -10.97 -0.08
N ASP A 114 -12.96 -9.66 -0.01
CA ASP A 114 -12.03 -8.65 0.51
C ASP A 114 -12.77 -7.46 1.15
N MET A 115 -13.86 -7.73 1.87
CA MET A 115 -14.63 -6.69 2.55
C MET A 115 -14.04 -6.37 3.93
N PRO A 116 -13.93 -5.08 4.31
CA PRO A 116 -13.68 -4.69 5.69
C PRO A 116 -14.68 -5.35 6.66
N GLU A 117 -14.22 -5.73 7.85
CA GLU A 117 -15.04 -6.47 8.83
C GLU A 117 -16.36 -5.76 9.16
N GLU A 118 -16.34 -4.44 9.21
CA GLU A 118 -17.50 -3.58 9.48
C GLU A 118 -18.62 -3.70 8.44
N HIS A 119 -18.27 -3.97 7.17
CA HIS A 119 -19.23 -4.09 6.07
C HIS A 119 -19.57 -5.54 5.72
N LEU A 120 -18.89 -6.51 6.36
CA LEU A 120 -19.08 -7.94 6.15
C LEU A 120 -20.56 -8.35 6.29
N GLY A 121 -21.23 -7.89 7.34
CA GLY A 121 -22.63 -8.22 7.61
C GLY A 121 -23.56 -7.80 6.48
N PHE A 122 -23.35 -6.60 5.92
CA PHE A 122 -24.16 -6.11 4.81
C PHE A 122 -23.84 -6.83 3.51
N ALA A 123 -22.56 -7.06 3.19
CA ALA A 123 -22.14 -7.81 2.00
C ALA A 123 -22.74 -9.24 2.00
N VAL A 124 -22.82 -9.88 3.16
CA VAL A 124 -23.50 -11.17 3.35
C VAL A 124 -25.00 -11.06 3.02
N VAL A 125 -25.68 -10.01 3.44
CA VAL A 125 -27.10 -9.78 3.10
C VAL A 125 -27.28 -9.52 1.60
N VAL A 126 -26.43 -8.71 0.97
CA VAL A 126 -26.46 -8.47 -0.48
C VAL A 126 -26.24 -9.76 -1.25
N SER A 127 -25.25 -10.57 -0.88
CA SER A 127 -25.01 -11.87 -1.52
C SER A 127 -26.22 -12.80 -1.42
N LEU A 128 -26.93 -12.77 -0.28
CA LEU A 128 -28.17 -13.52 -0.10
C LEU A 128 -29.27 -13.02 -1.05
N LEU A 129 -29.47 -11.69 -1.15
CA LEU A 129 -30.45 -11.10 -2.07
C LEU A 129 -30.13 -11.41 -3.53
N VAL A 130 -28.87 -11.25 -3.96
CA VAL A 130 -28.42 -11.57 -5.32
C VAL A 130 -28.64 -13.05 -5.63
N SER A 131 -28.31 -13.95 -4.71
CA SER A 131 -28.53 -15.39 -4.90
C SER A 131 -30.02 -15.75 -5.05
N LEU A 132 -30.90 -15.07 -4.32
CA LEU A 132 -32.36 -15.25 -4.43
C LEU A 132 -32.89 -14.74 -5.78
N ILE A 133 -32.40 -13.59 -6.25
CA ILE A 133 -32.74 -13.03 -7.57
C ILE A 133 -32.33 -14.01 -8.68
N LEU A 134 -31.10 -14.53 -8.62
CA LEU A 134 -30.59 -15.50 -9.59
C LEU A 134 -31.39 -16.82 -9.55
N ALA A 135 -31.76 -17.31 -8.35
CA ALA A 135 -32.60 -18.49 -8.23
C ALA A 135 -33.99 -18.26 -8.86
N MET A 136 -34.61 -17.10 -8.62
CA MET A 136 -35.90 -16.76 -9.21
C MET A 136 -35.85 -16.55 -10.72
N LEU A 137 -34.74 -16.00 -11.23
CA LEU A 137 -34.45 -15.89 -12.66
C LEU A 137 -34.46 -17.28 -13.31
N LEU A 138 -33.64 -18.20 -12.79
CA LEU A 138 -33.51 -19.55 -13.32
C LEU A 138 -34.84 -20.31 -13.28
N LYS A 139 -35.58 -20.21 -12.18
CA LYS A 139 -36.89 -20.86 -12.04
C LYS A 139 -37.92 -20.31 -13.04
N SER A 140 -37.95 -18.98 -13.22
CA SER A 140 -38.89 -18.33 -14.14
C SER A 140 -38.54 -18.62 -15.61
N LEU A 141 -37.25 -18.66 -15.93
CA LEU A 141 -36.75 -19.04 -17.26
C LEU A 141 -37.13 -20.49 -17.60
N TRP A 142 -36.93 -21.42 -16.67
CA TRP A 142 -37.31 -22.83 -16.85
C TRP A 142 -38.82 -23.01 -17.01
N ALA A 143 -39.61 -22.35 -16.15
CA ALA A 143 -41.07 -22.39 -16.23
C ALA A 143 -41.59 -21.88 -17.59
N LEU A 144 -40.98 -20.81 -18.11
CA LEU A 144 -41.38 -20.23 -19.40
C LEU A 144 -40.90 -21.07 -20.60
N MET A 145 -39.65 -21.53 -20.61
CA MET A 145 -39.05 -22.19 -21.78
C MET A 145 -39.41 -23.67 -21.88
N TYR A 146 -39.31 -24.42 -20.76
CA TYR A 146 -39.51 -25.86 -20.75
C TYR A 146 -40.99 -26.22 -20.54
N HIS A 147 -41.62 -25.63 -19.51
CA HIS A 147 -43.03 -25.91 -19.19
C HIS A 147 -44.02 -25.00 -19.93
N LYS A 148 -43.55 -24.00 -20.68
CA LYS A 148 -44.38 -23.07 -21.45
C LYS A 148 -45.44 -22.34 -20.60
N VAL A 149 -45.13 -22.05 -19.33
CA VAL A 149 -46.03 -21.35 -18.41
C VAL A 149 -46.05 -19.85 -18.74
N GLN A 150 -47.13 -19.39 -19.36
CA GLN A 150 -47.29 -17.99 -19.82
C GLN A 150 -48.07 -17.09 -18.84
N ARG A 151 -47.92 -17.31 -17.53
CA ARG A 151 -48.60 -16.47 -16.52
C ARG A 151 -47.96 -15.07 -16.47
N LYS A 152 -48.77 -14.01 -16.45
CA LYS A 152 -48.29 -12.62 -16.34
C LYS A 152 -47.34 -12.39 -15.16
N SER A 153 -47.59 -13.06 -14.02
CA SER A 153 -46.73 -12.99 -12.84
C SER A 153 -45.34 -13.59 -13.08
N VAL A 154 -45.24 -14.70 -13.81
CA VAL A 154 -43.95 -15.33 -14.17
C VAL A 154 -43.17 -14.44 -15.11
N VAL A 155 -43.82 -13.88 -16.11
CA VAL A 155 -43.20 -12.93 -17.05
C VAL A 155 -42.72 -11.67 -16.31
N ALA A 156 -43.53 -11.12 -15.38
CA ALA A 156 -43.13 -9.98 -14.58
C ALA A 156 -41.90 -10.27 -13.68
N VAL A 157 -41.90 -11.41 -12.96
CA VAL A 157 -40.75 -11.83 -12.16
C VAL A 157 -39.52 -12.06 -13.05
N LEU A 158 -39.69 -12.68 -14.21
CA LEU A 158 -38.60 -12.89 -15.16
C LEU A 158 -38.00 -11.56 -15.63
N VAL A 159 -38.83 -10.59 -16.05
CA VAL A 159 -38.36 -9.27 -16.50
C VAL A 159 -37.57 -8.56 -15.39
N VAL A 160 -38.10 -8.53 -14.16
CA VAL A 160 -37.43 -7.89 -13.03
C VAL A 160 -36.12 -8.60 -12.69
N THR A 161 -36.12 -9.93 -12.60
CA THR A 161 -34.92 -10.69 -12.25
C THR A 161 -33.86 -10.68 -13.36
N VAL A 162 -34.25 -10.63 -14.63
CA VAL A 162 -33.34 -10.39 -15.77
C VAL A 162 -32.70 -9.01 -15.65
N ALA A 163 -33.48 -7.96 -15.41
CA ALA A 163 -32.96 -6.61 -15.27
C ALA A 163 -31.96 -6.49 -14.10
N LEU A 164 -32.31 -7.04 -12.93
CA LEU A 164 -31.43 -7.02 -11.75
C LEU A 164 -30.18 -7.88 -11.95
N SER A 165 -30.29 -9.05 -12.58
CA SER A 165 -29.14 -9.90 -12.86
C SER A 165 -28.21 -9.28 -13.92
N ALA A 166 -28.78 -8.60 -14.93
CA ALA A 166 -28.01 -7.84 -15.90
C ALA A 166 -27.27 -6.68 -15.23
N ALA A 167 -27.92 -5.94 -14.31
CA ALA A 167 -27.25 -4.90 -13.54
C ALA A 167 -26.09 -5.45 -12.68
N ALA A 168 -26.30 -6.57 -11.99
CA ALA A 168 -25.25 -7.23 -11.20
C ALA A 168 -24.08 -7.71 -12.08
N LEU A 169 -24.37 -8.28 -13.26
CA LEU A 169 -23.33 -8.70 -14.20
C LEU A 169 -22.56 -7.50 -14.77
N THR A 170 -23.24 -6.40 -15.11
CA THR A 170 -22.59 -5.16 -15.56
C THR A 170 -21.69 -4.60 -14.46
N LEU A 171 -22.15 -4.62 -13.20
CA LEU A 171 -21.35 -4.20 -12.05
C LEU A 171 -20.07 -5.04 -11.92
N LEU A 172 -20.19 -6.38 -11.94
CA LEU A 172 -19.03 -7.27 -11.81
C LEU A 172 -18.08 -7.22 -13.02
N ALA A 173 -18.62 -7.01 -14.23
CA ALA A 173 -17.83 -6.92 -15.46
C ALA A 173 -17.16 -5.55 -15.66
N GLY A 174 -17.73 -4.47 -15.10
CA GLY A 174 -17.18 -3.11 -15.20
C GLY A 174 -15.95 -2.90 -14.33
N GLN A 175 -15.29 -1.75 -14.51
CA GLN A 175 -14.15 -1.33 -13.67
C GLN A 175 -14.59 -0.71 -12.34
N GLY A 176 -15.88 -0.36 -12.21
CA GLY A 176 -16.46 0.24 -11.00
C GLY A 176 -16.91 1.68 -11.24
N PHE A 177 -16.71 2.54 -10.25
CA PHE A 177 -17.29 3.89 -10.19
C PHE A 177 -16.18 4.94 -10.07
N ASP A 178 -16.45 6.13 -10.61
CA ASP A 178 -15.51 7.24 -10.59
C ASP A 178 -15.49 7.93 -9.21
N ASP A 179 -14.30 8.31 -8.74
CA ASP A 179 -14.06 9.19 -7.58
C ASP A 179 -13.72 10.58 -8.08
N THR A 180 -14.26 11.61 -7.44
CA THR A 180 -13.96 13.01 -7.80
C THR A 180 -12.97 13.68 -6.84
N TYR A 181 -12.69 13.09 -5.67
CA TYR A 181 -11.90 13.75 -4.62
C TYR A 181 -10.49 14.13 -5.06
N ILE A 182 -9.86 13.32 -5.92
CA ILE A 182 -8.52 13.62 -6.47
C ILE A 182 -8.57 14.97 -7.20
N GLN A 183 -9.55 15.16 -8.09
CA GLN A 183 -9.70 16.42 -8.83
C GLN A 183 -10.13 17.55 -7.90
N THR A 184 -11.04 17.29 -6.96
CA THR A 184 -11.48 18.28 -5.97
C THR A 184 -10.29 18.82 -5.18
N TYR A 185 -9.39 17.96 -4.68
CA TYR A 185 -8.26 18.37 -3.86
C TYR A 185 -7.18 19.08 -4.69
N ARG A 186 -6.99 18.69 -5.96
CA ARG A 186 -6.13 19.44 -6.88
C ARG A 186 -6.65 20.85 -7.14
N ASN A 187 -7.97 21.02 -7.31
CA ASN A 187 -8.56 22.35 -7.48
C ASN A 187 -8.36 23.24 -6.24
N LEU A 188 -8.45 22.66 -5.04
CA LEU A 188 -8.16 23.38 -3.79
C LEU A 188 -6.70 23.82 -3.72
N GLU A 189 -5.78 22.94 -4.12
CA GLU A 189 -4.35 23.24 -4.21
C GLU A 189 -4.05 24.35 -5.22
N GLU A 190 -4.66 24.34 -6.40
CA GLU A 190 -4.51 25.41 -7.40
C GLU A 190 -5.01 26.77 -6.88
N GLN A 191 -6.09 26.76 -6.10
CA GLN A 191 -6.60 27.97 -5.43
C GLN A 191 -5.58 28.50 -4.41
N GLN A 192 -5.08 27.65 -3.51
CA GLN A 192 -4.10 28.05 -2.49
C GLN A 192 -2.79 28.54 -3.11
N LYS A 193 -2.31 27.93 -4.21
CA LYS A 193 -1.11 28.38 -4.95
C LYS A 193 -1.28 29.76 -5.57
N THR A 194 -2.47 30.08 -6.06
CA THR A 194 -2.75 31.40 -6.65
C THR A 194 -2.70 32.50 -5.59
N GLU A 195 -3.05 32.16 -4.36
CA GLU A 195 -3.02 33.06 -3.20
C GLU A 195 -1.61 33.20 -2.60
N ASN A 196 -0.86 32.10 -2.54
CA ASN A 196 0.49 32.04 -1.97
C ASN A 196 1.57 31.93 -3.06
N GLN A 197 2.09 33.08 -3.54
CA GLN A 197 3.14 33.17 -4.57
C GLN A 197 4.53 32.58 -4.17
N THR A 198 4.63 31.92 -3.00
CA THR A 198 5.91 31.62 -2.33
C THR A 198 6.36 30.16 -2.47
N MET A 199 5.55 29.28 -3.05
CA MET A 199 6.01 27.93 -3.44
C MET A 199 7.02 28.07 -4.58
N GLY A 200 8.31 28.11 -4.24
CA GLY A 200 9.39 28.42 -5.16
C GLY A 200 9.39 27.53 -6.40
N LEU A 201 8.96 28.10 -7.53
CA LEU A 201 9.01 27.46 -8.85
C LEU A 201 10.45 27.10 -9.20
N LEU A 202 10.61 26.02 -9.96
CA LEU A 202 11.90 25.68 -10.53
C LEU A 202 12.35 26.80 -11.49
N THR A 203 13.65 27.09 -11.50
CA THR A 203 14.21 27.93 -12.57
C THR A 203 14.11 27.18 -13.90
N LYS A 204 14.11 27.88 -15.04
CA LYS A 204 14.10 27.22 -16.37
C LYS A 204 15.26 26.24 -16.58
N GLU A 205 16.38 26.48 -15.91
CA GLU A 205 17.54 25.59 -15.92
C GLU A 205 17.25 24.30 -15.13
N GLN A 206 16.63 24.43 -13.96
CA GLN A 206 16.19 23.29 -13.14
C GLN A 206 15.09 22.49 -13.84
N GLU A 207 14.11 23.14 -14.47
CA GLU A 207 13.07 22.48 -15.27
C GLU A 207 13.69 21.64 -16.39
N LYS A 208 14.61 22.23 -17.15
CA LYS A 208 15.30 21.52 -18.23
C LYS A 208 16.09 20.32 -17.71
N ALA A 209 16.83 20.50 -16.62
CA ALA A 209 17.61 19.43 -16.01
C ALA A 209 16.71 18.30 -15.47
N PHE A 210 15.54 18.63 -14.92
CA PHE A 210 14.57 17.65 -14.45
C PHE A 210 13.90 16.89 -15.61
N LEU A 211 13.61 17.56 -16.73
CA LEU A 211 13.14 16.90 -17.95
C LEU A 211 14.19 15.91 -18.49
N GLU A 212 15.46 16.31 -18.54
CA GLU A 212 16.58 15.42 -18.92
C GLU A 212 16.69 14.22 -17.95
N PHE A 213 16.48 14.44 -16.64
CA PHE A 213 16.48 13.38 -15.62
C PHE A 213 15.40 12.32 -15.84
N MET A 214 14.24 12.66 -16.42
CA MET A 214 13.18 11.67 -16.66
C MET A 214 13.44 10.76 -17.87
N GLU A 215 14.32 11.17 -18.78
CA GLU A 215 14.64 10.42 -20.00
C GLU A 215 15.66 9.29 -19.72
N PRO A 216 15.75 8.27 -20.60
CA PRO A 216 16.80 7.26 -20.50
C PRO A 216 18.20 7.88 -20.58
N GLY A 217 19.15 7.29 -19.85
CA GLY A 217 20.52 7.75 -19.78
C GLY A 217 21.36 7.35 -20.99
N SER A 218 22.64 7.70 -20.95
CA SER A 218 23.56 7.56 -22.10
C SER A 218 24.18 6.18 -22.25
N CYS A 219 24.14 5.31 -21.22
CA CYS A 219 24.78 3.99 -21.27
C CYS A 219 24.00 2.99 -22.13
N THR A 220 24.71 2.10 -22.82
CA THR A 220 24.06 0.96 -23.49
C THR A 220 23.71 -0.10 -22.45
N VAL A 221 22.42 -0.40 -22.30
CA VAL A 221 21.96 -1.44 -21.38
C VAL A 221 22.25 -2.83 -21.95
N SER A 222 22.93 -3.66 -21.17
CA SER A 222 23.06 -5.11 -21.39
C SER A 222 22.33 -5.88 -20.31
N THR A 223 21.96 -7.13 -20.62
CA THR A 223 21.25 -8.01 -19.69
C THR A 223 21.89 -9.38 -19.61
N VAL A 224 21.74 -10.01 -18.44
CA VAL A 224 22.11 -11.41 -18.24
C VAL A 224 21.22 -12.02 -17.16
N SER A 225 20.67 -13.20 -17.43
CA SER A 225 19.99 -14.01 -16.43
C SER A 225 20.97 -14.97 -15.75
N TYR A 226 20.67 -15.38 -14.53
CA TYR A 226 21.45 -16.38 -13.80
C TYR A 226 20.51 -17.33 -13.07
N GLY A 227 20.89 -18.61 -12.99
CA GLY A 227 20.08 -19.64 -12.33
C GLY A 227 18.70 -19.91 -12.94
N THR A 228 18.35 -19.24 -14.04
CA THR A 228 17.09 -19.46 -14.77
C THR A 228 17.22 -20.66 -15.69
N ARG A 229 16.11 -21.07 -16.32
CA ARG A 229 16.09 -22.17 -17.29
C ARG A 229 16.54 -21.74 -18.69
N ASP A 230 17.02 -20.51 -18.86
CA ASP A 230 17.45 -19.99 -20.16
C ASP A 230 18.77 -20.64 -20.57
N LYS A 231 18.95 -20.84 -21.89
CA LYS A 231 20.15 -21.48 -22.42
C LYS A 231 21.43 -20.68 -22.18
N ASP A 232 21.31 -19.36 -22.12
CA ASP A 232 22.42 -18.42 -22.00
C ASP A 232 22.56 -17.87 -20.56
N ALA A 233 21.82 -18.43 -19.60
CA ALA A 233 21.89 -18.02 -18.20
C ALA A 233 23.23 -18.44 -17.55
N LEU A 234 23.75 -17.60 -16.66
CA LEU A 234 24.90 -17.96 -15.83
C LEU A 234 24.52 -19.10 -14.87
N GLU A 235 25.37 -20.12 -14.77
CA GLU A 235 25.19 -21.21 -13.82
C GLU A 235 25.27 -20.69 -12.38
N ALA A 236 24.25 -20.99 -11.59
CA ALA A 236 24.12 -20.54 -10.20
C ALA A 236 23.89 -21.73 -9.25
N GLY A 237 24.26 -21.54 -7.98
CA GLY A 237 24.03 -22.52 -6.94
C GLY A 237 22.58 -22.56 -6.43
N THR A 238 22.37 -23.35 -5.39
CA THR A 238 21.11 -23.42 -4.64
C THR A 238 21.33 -23.13 -3.16
N VAL A 239 20.26 -22.76 -2.45
CA VAL A 239 20.25 -22.47 -1.03
C VAL A 239 19.13 -23.24 -0.32
N ASN A 240 19.40 -23.68 0.91
CA ASN A 240 18.41 -24.33 1.75
C ASN A 240 17.63 -23.31 2.61
N ILE A 241 16.42 -22.95 2.15
CA ILE A 241 15.47 -22.08 2.84
C ILE A 241 14.35 -22.84 3.58
N SER A 242 14.31 -24.18 3.51
CA SER A 242 13.29 -25.02 4.16
C SER A 242 13.19 -24.85 5.69
N ARG A 243 14.18 -24.17 6.27
CA ARG A 243 14.30 -23.85 7.69
C ARG A 243 13.59 -22.55 8.11
N PHE A 244 13.15 -21.76 7.15
CA PHE A 244 12.44 -20.49 7.27
C PHE A 244 11.06 -20.59 6.62
N ALA A 245 11.00 -21.30 5.48
CA ALA A 245 9.82 -21.44 4.65
C ALA A 245 9.33 -22.89 4.62
N LYS A 246 8.00 -23.11 4.52
CA LYS A 246 7.42 -24.46 4.45
C LYS A 246 6.25 -24.56 3.47
N ASN A 247 6.38 -25.45 2.48
CA ASN A 247 5.27 -25.92 1.66
C ASN A 247 4.27 -26.72 2.53
N LYS A 248 2.97 -26.37 2.47
CA LYS A 248 1.89 -27.02 3.22
C LYS A 248 0.78 -27.50 2.27
N GLY A 249 0.13 -28.62 2.61
CA GLY A 249 -1.07 -29.08 1.93
C GLY A 249 -0.86 -29.47 0.45
N LEU A 250 -1.98 -29.52 -0.28
CA LEU A 250 -1.99 -29.86 -1.72
C LEU A 250 -1.33 -28.76 -2.56
N ASP A 251 -1.54 -27.49 -2.22
CA ASP A 251 -0.97 -26.36 -2.95
C ASP A 251 0.56 -26.38 -2.90
N GLY A 252 1.14 -26.63 -1.73
CA GLY A 252 2.58 -26.79 -1.56
C GLY A 252 3.14 -27.96 -2.39
N PHE A 253 2.41 -29.07 -2.50
CA PHE A 253 2.80 -30.20 -3.35
C PHE A 253 2.79 -29.84 -4.84
N PHE A 254 1.74 -29.17 -5.31
CA PHE A 254 1.65 -28.75 -6.72
C PHE A 254 2.70 -27.69 -7.06
N LYS A 255 2.94 -26.74 -6.16
CA LYS A 255 4.00 -25.74 -6.29
C LYS A 255 5.37 -26.40 -6.44
N GLU A 256 5.76 -27.27 -5.51
CA GLU A 256 7.07 -27.95 -5.55
C GLU A 256 7.24 -28.76 -6.85
N LYS A 257 6.18 -29.45 -7.28
CA LYS A 257 6.18 -30.20 -8.54
C LYS A 257 6.28 -29.30 -9.78
N TYR A 258 5.61 -28.16 -9.77
CA TYR A 258 5.65 -27.19 -10.88
C TYR A 258 7.04 -26.54 -11.00
N GLN A 259 7.59 -26.11 -9.86
CA GLN A 259 8.89 -25.46 -9.76
C GLN A 259 10.05 -26.42 -10.03
N GLY A 260 9.87 -27.70 -9.68
CA GLY A 260 10.85 -28.75 -9.96
C GLY A 260 12.00 -28.80 -8.96
N TYR A 261 11.89 -28.13 -7.82
CA TYR A 261 12.88 -28.14 -6.74
C TYR A 261 12.20 -28.07 -5.36
N PRO A 262 12.74 -28.76 -4.34
CA PRO A 262 12.32 -28.58 -2.95
C PRO A 262 12.92 -27.31 -2.34
N LEU A 263 12.34 -26.83 -1.23
CA LEU A 263 12.87 -25.66 -0.49
C LEU A 263 14.27 -25.88 0.13
N THR A 264 14.77 -27.12 0.14
CA THR A 264 16.15 -27.44 0.54
C THR A 264 17.17 -27.06 -0.52
N GLU A 265 16.74 -26.84 -1.76
CA GLU A 265 17.56 -26.59 -2.94
C GLU A 265 16.93 -25.45 -3.77
N ALA A 266 16.46 -24.39 -3.12
CA ALA A 266 15.91 -23.24 -3.83
C ALA A 266 17.01 -22.60 -4.71
N PRO A 267 16.73 -22.33 -5.99
CA PRO A 267 17.73 -21.76 -6.89
C PRO A 267 18.10 -20.33 -6.48
N LEU A 268 19.37 -19.97 -6.64
CA LEU A 268 19.80 -18.59 -6.68
C LEU A 268 19.63 -18.11 -8.12
N SER A 269 18.63 -17.27 -8.38
CA SER A 269 18.24 -16.92 -9.74
C SER A 269 17.66 -15.51 -9.86
N GLY A 270 17.78 -14.93 -11.05
CA GLY A 270 17.24 -13.62 -11.34
C GLY A 270 17.69 -13.06 -12.68
N MET A 271 17.44 -11.76 -12.86
CA MET A 271 17.82 -10.96 -14.03
C MET A 271 18.69 -9.78 -13.62
N VAL A 272 19.73 -9.50 -14.40
CA VAL A 272 20.62 -8.35 -14.20
C VAL A 272 20.54 -7.42 -15.41
N TRP A 273 20.32 -6.13 -15.17
CA TRP A 273 20.49 -5.04 -16.13
C TRP A 273 21.72 -4.24 -15.71
N TYR A 274 22.65 -4.01 -16.64
CA TYR A 274 23.91 -3.32 -16.35
C TYR A 274 24.40 -2.50 -17.55
N PRO A 275 25.13 -1.40 -17.31
CA PRO A 275 25.76 -0.64 -18.38
C PRO A 275 26.90 -1.46 -19.00
N LYS A 276 26.90 -1.58 -20.33
CA LYS A 276 27.89 -2.37 -21.04
C LYS A 276 29.30 -1.79 -20.89
N GLU A 277 29.40 -0.46 -20.97
CA GLU A 277 30.64 0.28 -21.04
C GLU A 277 31.23 0.66 -19.68
N ALA A 278 30.45 0.58 -18.60
CA ALA A 278 30.84 1.03 -17.27
C ALA A 278 31.12 -0.14 -16.31
N SER A 279 31.99 0.08 -15.34
CA SER A 279 32.44 -0.87 -14.31
C SER A 279 32.43 -0.20 -12.93
N ASP A 280 32.45 -0.97 -11.84
CA ASP A 280 32.27 -0.50 -10.46
C ASP A 280 31.04 0.41 -10.27
N CYS A 281 29.88 -0.05 -10.75
CA CYS A 281 28.63 0.70 -10.70
C CYS A 281 27.88 0.48 -9.37
N PRO A 282 27.27 1.52 -8.76
CA PRO A 282 26.35 1.34 -7.64
C PRO A 282 25.25 0.33 -8.00
N THR A 283 24.94 -0.56 -7.07
CA THR A 283 24.13 -1.74 -7.38
C THR A 283 22.86 -1.80 -6.54
N LEU A 284 21.71 -1.88 -7.21
CA LEU A 284 20.41 -2.10 -6.61
C LEU A 284 20.01 -3.57 -6.75
N PHE A 285 19.77 -4.25 -5.63
CA PHE A 285 19.08 -5.54 -5.63
C PHE A 285 17.60 -5.34 -5.32
N ILE A 286 16.71 -5.89 -6.15
CA ILE A 286 15.25 -5.78 -5.98
C ILE A 286 14.56 -7.14 -5.89
N VAL A 287 13.71 -7.32 -4.89
CA VAL A 287 12.89 -8.53 -4.69
C VAL A 287 11.39 -8.24 -4.83
N HIS A 288 10.66 -9.18 -5.44
CA HIS A 288 9.21 -9.09 -5.57
C HIS A 288 8.48 -9.70 -4.37
N GLY A 289 7.22 -9.31 -4.16
CA GLY A 289 6.37 -9.85 -3.11
C GLY A 289 5.71 -11.19 -3.45
N ASN A 290 4.79 -11.58 -2.57
CA ASN A 290 3.97 -12.77 -2.77
C ASN A 290 2.99 -12.58 -3.91
N HIS A 291 3.02 -13.51 -4.85
CA HIS A 291 2.11 -13.55 -5.98
C HIS A 291 1.96 -15.02 -6.40
N ASN A 292 1.27 -15.27 -7.51
CA ASN A 292 1.19 -16.62 -8.04
C ASN A 292 2.56 -17.16 -8.49
N TRP A 293 3.02 -18.28 -7.92
CA TRP A 293 4.31 -18.91 -8.22
C TRP A 293 4.52 -19.35 -9.68
N VAL A 294 3.50 -19.27 -10.53
CA VAL A 294 3.63 -19.48 -11.98
C VAL A 294 4.02 -18.23 -12.75
N THR A 295 4.14 -17.07 -12.09
CA THR A 295 4.52 -15.80 -12.73
C THR A 295 5.99 -15.50 -12.48
N ASP A 296 6.69 -15.06 -13.52
CA ASP A 296 8.10 -14.71 -13.46
C ASP A 296 8.26 -13.25 -13.00
N SER A 297 7.83 -12.93 -11.77
CA SER A 297 7.67 -11.53 -11.34
C SER A 297 8.97 -10.74 -11.21
N TYR A 298 10.12 -11.39 -11.13
CA TYR A 298 11.42 -10.72 -11.20
C TYR A 298 11.64 -10.01 -12.55
N LEU A 299 10.97 -10.44 -13.62
CA LEU A 299 10.97 -9.73 -14.91
C LEU A 299 10.10 -8.46 -14.90
N GLY A 300 9.27 -8.30 -13.88
CA GLY A 300 8.33 -7.19 -13.75
C GLY A 300 8.96 -5.81 -13.56
N TYR A 301 10.25 -5.76 -13.26
CA TYR A 301 11.00 -4.53 -13.03
C TYR A 301 11.89 -4.12 -14.20
N GLU A 302 11.75 -4.72 -15.38
CA GLU A 302 12.54 -4.39 -16.57
C GLU A 302 12.54 -2.88 -16.88
N TYR A 303 11.39 -2.21 -16.77
CA TYR A 303 11.28 -0.77 -17.01
C TYR A 303 12.19 0.06 -16.09
N LEU A 304 12.35 -0.37 -14.84
CA LEU A 304 13.17 0.27 -13.83
C LEU A 304 14.64 -0.14 -13.99
N GLY A 305 14.88 -1.43 -14.19
CA GLY A 305 16.20 -2.01 -14.39
C GLY A 305 16.92 -1.42 -15.60
N ALA A 306 16.25 -1.35 -16.75
CA ALA A 306 16.80 -0.73 -17.95
C ALA A 306 17.01 0.78 -17.79
N TYR A 307 16.07 1.47 -17.15
CA TYR A 307 16.18 2.91 -16.91
C TYR A 307 17.37 3.25 -16.00
N LEU A 308 17.51 2.59 -14.85
CA LEU A 308 18.64 2.81 -13.96
C LEU A 308 19.97 2.35 -14.60
N ALA A 309 19.99 1.23 -15.31
CA ALA A 309 21.19 0.78 -16.01
C ALA A 309 21.68 1.74 -17.09
N SER A 310 20.75 2.45 -17.78
CA SER A 310 21.12 3.50 -18.72
C SER A 310 21.80 4.71 -18.04
N HIS A 311 21.64 4.87 -16.72
CA HIS A 311 22.26 5.91 -15.89
C HIS A 311 23.49 5.45 -15.10
N GLY A 312 24.04 4.28 -15.43
CA GLY A 312 25.27 3.80 -14.78
C GLY A 312 25.06 3.02 -13.48
N TYR A 313 23.85 2.51 -13.23
CA TYR A 313 23.58 1.57 -12.13
C TYR A 313 23.61 0.12 -12.60
N VAL A 314 23.91 -0.82 -11.70
CA VAL A 314 23.55 -2.23 -11.93
C VAL A 314 22.28 -2.54 -11.17
N VAL A 315 21.30 -3.16 -11.82
CA VAL A 315 20.06 -3.59 -11.18
C VAL A 315 19.92 -5.09 -11.28
N VAL A 316 19.78 -5.74 -10.13
CA VAL A 316 19.56 -7.19 -10.01
C VAL A 316 18.16 -7.43 -9.49
N SER A 317 17.26 -7.96 -10.31
CA SER A 317 15.98 -8.47 -9.82
C SER A 317 16.08 -9.95 -9.50
N VAL A 318 15.92 -10.27 -8.21
CA VAL A 318 16.02 -11.63 -7.69
C VAL A 318 14.67 -12.35 -7.81
N ASP A 319 14.70 -13.59 -8.28
CA ASP A 319 13.53 -14.47 -8.31
C ASP A 319 13.30 -15.09 -6.93
N GLU A 320 12.22 -14.68 -6.27
CA GLU A 320 11.78 -15.22 -4.99
C GLU A 320 10.60 -16.20 -5.12
N ASN A 321 10.37 -16.78 -6.30
CA ASN A 321 9.27 -17.73 -6.49
C ASN A 321 9.30 -18.92 -5.53
N ALA A 322 10.49 -19.31 -5.04
CA ALA A 322 10.61 -20.31 -3.99
C ALA A 322 9.82 -19.96 -2.72
N CYS A 323 9.62 -18.67 -2.41
CA CYS A 323 8.89 -18.18 -1.25
C CYS A 323 7.39 -17.90 -1.51
N ASN A 324 6.93 -17.90 -2.76
CA ASN A 324 5.55 -17.56 -3.10
C ASN A 324 4.52 -18.62 -2.70
N GLY A 325 3.30 -18.19 -2.36
CA GLY A 325 2.23 -19.06 -1.87
C GLY A 325 2.49 -19.64 -0.48
N LEU A 326 3.44 -19.06 0.28
CA LEU A 326 3.76 -19.47 1.65
C LEU A 326 3.19 -18.48 2.67
N SER A 327 3.41 -18.78 3.95
CA SER A 327 3.01 -17.91 5.05
C SER A 327 4.15 -17.81 6.06
N ASN A 328 4.37 -16.60 6.58
CA ASN A 328 5.42 -16.25 7.55
C ASN A 328 6.82 -16.64 7.09
N GLU A 329 7.17 -16.31 5.84
CA GLU A 329 8.42 -16.71 5.18
C GLU A 329 9.40 -15.56 4.87
N ASN A 330 9.14 -14.34 5.36
CA ASN A 330 9.92 -13.15 4.99
C ASN A 330 11.38 -13.21 5.46
N ASP A 331 11.69 -13.97 6.51
CA ASP A 331 13.06 -14.32 6.89
C ASP A 331 13.74 -15.23 5.85
N GLY A 332 12.99 -16.15 5.24
CA GLY A 332 13.43 -16.98 4.13
C GLY A 332 13.71 -16.17 2.87
N ARG A 333 12.88 -15.16 2.57
CA ARG A 333 13.10 -14.17 1.50
C ARG A 333 14.37 -13.36 1.75
N ALA A 334 14.52 -12.80 2.94
CA ALA A 334 15.71 -12.05 3.35
C ALA A 334 17.00 -12.88 3.17
N VAL A 335 17.01 -14.15 3.60
CA VAL A 335 18.15 -15.04 3.42
C VAL A 335 18.38 -15.40 1.95
N LEU A 336 17.32 -15.64 1.18
CA LEU A 336 17.43 -15.90 -0.26
C LEU A 336 18.06 -14.71 -0.98
N LEU A 337 17.64 -13.48 -0.68
CA LEU A 337 18.23 -12.25 -1.21
C LEU A 337 19.74 -12.15 -0.89
N LEU A 338 20.13 -12.30 0.38
CA LEU A 338 21.52 -12.19 0.81
C LEU A 338 22.42 -13.26 0.16
N GLU A 339 21.90 -14.47 -0.06
CA GLU A 339 22.63 -15.53 -0.76
C GLU A 339 22.76 -15.27 -2.27
N ASN A 340 21.76 -14.62 -2.89
CA ASN A 340 21.90 -14.12 -4.26
C ASN A 340 22.97 -13.03 -4.34
N ILE A 341 23.00 -12.06 -3.41
CA ILE A 341 24.05 -11.02 -3.34
C ILE A 341 25.45 -11.67 -3.30
N ARG A 342 25.64 -12.71 -2.49
CA ARG A 342 26.89 -13.49 -2.41
C ARG A 342 27.24 -14.22 -3.72
N GLN A 343 26.26 -14.77 -4.41
CA GLN A 343 26.45 -15.43 -5.71
C GLN A 343 26.88 -14.43 -6.78
N LEU A 344 26.25 -13.26 -6.84
CA LEU A 344 26.62 -12.18 -7.76
C LEU A 344 28.02 -11.64 -7.46
N GLU A 345 28.43 -11.64 -6.19
CA GLU A 345 29.78 -11.17 -5.80
C GLU A 345 30.85 -12.10 -6.38
N THR A 346 30.55 -13.40 -6.44
CA THR A 346 31.41 -14.39 -7.08
C THR A 346 31.53 -14.14 -8.58
N TYR A 347 30.42 -13.82 -9.27
CA TYR A 347 30.46 -13.44 -10.68
C TYR A 347 31.20 -12.13 -10.91
N ASN A 348 31.08 -11.17 -10.00
CA ASN A 348 31.76 -9.88 -10.08
C ASN A 348 33.28 -10.02 -9.96
N LYS A 349 33.76 -11.08 -9.27
CA LYS A 349 35.19 -11.39 -9.10
C LYS A 349 35.77 -12.31 -10.18
N LEU A 350 34.94 -12.91 -11.04
CA LEU A 350 35.36 -13.93 -12.01
C LEU A 350 35.57 -13.32 -13.40
N GLU A 351 36.82 -13.31 -13.90
CA GLU A 351 37.16 -12.71 -15.21
C GLU A 351 36.37 -13.25 -16.41
N SER A 352 35.94 -14.52 -16.38
CA SER A 352 35.15 -15.13 -17.45
C SER A 352 33.67 -14.74 -17.40
N SER A 353 33.22 -14.07 -16.34
CA SER A 353 31.85 -13.63 -16.17
C SER A 353 31.58 -12.35 -16.97
N PRO A 354 30.41 -12.21 -17.62
CA PRO A 354 30.01 -10.93 -18.22
C PRO A 354 29.80 -9.83 -17.17
N LEU A 355 29.68 -10.19 -15.90
CA LEU A 355 29.51 -9.29 -14.76
C LEU A 355 30.84 -8.95 -14.06
N TYR A 356 31.98 -9.38 -14.61
CA TYR A 356 33.28 -9.10 -14.02
C TYR A 356 33.49 -7.59 -13.80
N GLN A 357 33.75 -7.19 -12.56
CA GLN A 357 33.95 -5.80 -12.12
C GLN A 357 32.80 -4.84 -12.48
N LYS A 358 31.58 -5.34 -12.71
CA LYS A 358 30.43 -4.47 -13.02
C LYS A 358 29.83 -3.82 -11.78
N MET A 359 29.85 -4.49 -10.64
CA MET A 359 29.14 -4.07 -9.43
C MET A 359 30.11 -3.51 -8.39
N ASP A 360 29.76 -2.36 -7.80
CA ASP A 360 30.40 -1.80 -6.62
C ASP A 360 29.72 -2.32 -5.35
N TYR A 361 30.40 -3.22 -4.64
CA TYR A 361 29.90 -3.83 -3.41
C TYR A 361 30.04 -2.93 -2.17
N ASP A 362 30.70 -1.78 -2.30
CA ASP A 362 30.76 -0.75 -1.26
C ASP A 362 29.54 0.18 -1.31
N ASN A 363 28.80 0.20 -2.42
CA ASN A 363 27.63 1.06 -2.68
C ASN A 363 26.40 0.22 -3.09
N LEU A 364 25.87 -0.57 -2.14
CA LEU A 364 24.69 -1.40 -2.37
C LEU A 364 23.41 -0.75 -1.84
N ALA A 365 22.32 -0.91 -2.60
CA ALA A 365 20.96 -0.66 -2.15
C ALA A 365 20.09 -1.90 -2.31
N LEU A 366 19.09 -2.03 -1.43
CA LEU A 366 18.06 -3.06 -1.52
C LEU A 366 16.68 -2.43 -1.77
N ALA A 367 15.90 -2.99 -2.68
CA ALA A 367 14.50 -2.65 -2.89
C ALA A 367 13.61 -3.88 -2.75
N GLY A 368 12.39 -3.68 -2.28
CA GLY A 368 11.45 -4.76 -2.14
C GLY A 368 10.00 -4.30 -2.28
N HIS A 369 9.19 -5.12 -2.95
CA HIS A 369 7.76 -4.86 -3.14
C HIS A 369 6.91 -5.78 -2.27
N SER A 370 5.89 -5.26 -1.56
CA SER A 370 4.96 -6.06 -0.75
C SER A 370 5.72 -6.83 0.33
N ARG A 371 5.56 -8.16 0.40
CA ARG A 371 6.40 -9.01 1.26
C ARG A 371 7.90 -8.84 1.04
N GLY A 372 8.31 -8.52 -0.19
CA GLY A 372 9.70 -8.21 -0.51
C GLY A 372 10.19 -6.94 0.19
N GLY A 373 9.31 -5.95 0.39
CA GLY A 373 9.64 -4.71 1.08
C GLY A 373 9.89 -4.92 2.57
N GLU A 374 9.15 -5.84 3.21
CA GLU A 374 9.48 -6.31 4.56
C GLU A 374 10.79 -7.11 4.57
N ALA A 375 11.00 -7.95 3.56
CA ALA A 375 12.17 -8.81 3.45
C ALA A 375 13.49 -8.03 3.34
N VAL A 376 13.52 -6.87 2.68
CA VAL A 376 14.75 -6.05 2.61
C VAL A 376 15.12 -5.41 3.95
N ALA A 377 14.14 -5.03 4.78
CA ALA A 377 14.40 -4.58 6.14
C ALA A 377 14.95 -5.72 7.01
N ALA A 378 14.35 -6.92 6.91
CA ALA A 378 14.88 -8.11 7.58
C ALA A 378 16.27 -8.51 7.06
N ALA A 379 16.55 -8.35 5.76
CA ALA A 379 17.86 -8.63 5.17
C ALA A 379 18.92 -7.68 5.69
N TYR A 380 18.61 -6.37 5.81
CA TYR A 380 19.50 -5.40 6.41
C TYR A 380 19.83 -5.74 7.87
N LEU A 381 18.81 -6.10 8.67
CA LEU A 381 19.04 -6.59 10.03
C LEU A 381 19.93 -7.85 10.06
N PHE A 382 19.66 -8.83 9.21
CA PHE A 382 20.46 -10.07 9.13
C PHE A 382 21.90 -9.82 8.65
N ASN A 383 22.13 -8.78 7.87
CA ASN A 383 23.45 -8.38 7.39
C ASN A 383 24.37 -7.92 8.52
N GLU A 384 23.80 -7.28 9.55
CA GLU A 384 24.53 -6.79 10.74
C GLU A 384 24.76 -7.89 11.79
N LEU A 385 23.90 -8.91 11.82
CA LEU A 385 23.95 -9.96 12.83
C LEU A 385 24.93 -11.07 12.47
N SER A 386 25.61 -11.63 13.47
CA SER A 386 26.43 -12.85 13.30
C SER A 386 25.62 -14.15 13.39
N TYR A 387 24.37 -14.08 13.88
CA TYR A 387 23.52 -15.24 14.11
C TYR A 387 22.07 -14.94 13.76
N TYR A 388 21.35 -15.96 13.31
CA TYR A 388 19.92 -15.87 13.09
C TYR A 388 19.17 -15.67 14.42
N PRO A 389 18.29 -14.65 14.55
CA PRO A 389 17.61 -14.33 15.79
C PRO A 389 16.88 -15.51 16.44
N ASP A 390 16.20 -16.35 15.65
CA ASP A 390 15.37 -17.43 16.22
C ASP A 390 16.15 -18.75 16.42
N ASN A 391 17.42 -18.81 16.04
CA ASN A 391 18.26 -19.97 16.27
C ASN A 391 19.76 -19.63 16.25
N GLY A 392 20.35 -19.43 17.43
CA GLY A 392 21.77 -19.11 17.60
C GLY A 392 22.77 -20.18 17.14
N ASN A 393 22.32 -21.38 16.73
CA ASN A 393 23.22 -22.35 16.06
C ASN A 393 23.39 -22.06 14.57
N ARG A 394 22.67 -21.06 14.02
CA ARG A 394 22.76 -20.64 12.63
C ARG A 394 23.54 -19.34 12.56
N LYS A 395 24.70 -19.39 11.94
CA LYS A 395 25.58 -18.23 11.74
C LYS A 395 25.25 -17.52 10.43
N PHE A 396 25.38 -16.21 10.46
CA PHE A 396 25.38 -15.35 9.28
C PHE A 396 26.80 -14.85 9.00
N TYR A 397 27.08 -14.59 7.73
CA TYR A 397 28.39 -14.18 7.22
C TYR A 397 28.23 -13.21 6.04
N TYR A 398 27.29 -12.27 6.13
CA TYR A 398 26.92 -11.40 5.01
C TYR A 398 27.73 -10.09 5.03
N HIS A 399 27.52 -9.20 6.00
CA HIS A 399 28.33 -7.98 6.19
C HIS A 399 28.63 -7.20 4.90
N PHE A 400 27.65 -7.12 4.00
CA PHE A 400 27.72 -6.30 2.79
C PHE A 400 27.52 -4.82 3.13
N SER A 401 28.12 -3.91 2.35
CA SER A 401 27.98 -2.46 2.52
C SER A 401 26.65 -1.95 1.95
N ILE A 402 25.54 -2.29 2.62
CA ILE A 402 24.20 -1.84 2.25
C ILE A 402 23.97 -0.44 2.84
N GLN A 403 23.71 0.55 1.98
CA GLN A 403 23.54 1.95 2.38
C GLN A 403 22.07 2.40 2.39
N SER A 404 21.25 1.82 1.51
CA SER A 404 19.90 2.31 1.24
C SER A 404 18.88 1.19 1.08
N LEU A 405 17.67 1.42 1.59
CA LEU A 405 16.52 0.53 1.49
C LEU A 405 15.35 1.24 0.82
N ILE A 406 14.66 0.56 -0.10
CA ILE A 406 13.48 1.07 -0.79
C ILE A 406 12.34 0.06 -0.61
N ALA A 407 11.27 0.47 0.07
CA ALA A 407 10.09 -0.33 0.29
C ALA A 407 8.93 0.17 -0.61
N ILE A 408 8.48 -0.70 -1.50
CA ILE A 408 7.35 -0.45 -2.42
C ILE A 408 6.15 -1.20 -1.87
N ALA A 409 5.08 -0.48 -1.50
CA ALA A 409 3.84 -1.01 -0.93
C ALA A 409 4.06 -2.20 0.03
N PRO A 410 4.95 -2.09 1.02
CA PRO A 410 5.45 -3.24 1.78
C PRO A 410 4.40 -3.81 2.74
N THR A 411 4.53 -5.09 3.08
CA THR A 411 3.95 -5.61 4.32
C THR A 411 4.82 -5.22 5.52
N TYR A 412 4.31 -5.43 6.73
CA TYR A 412 5.09 -5.34 7.95
C TYR A 412 4.62 -6.37 8.98
N GLY A 413 5.56 -6.87 9.80
CA GLY A 413 5.26 -7.72 10.94
C GLY A 413 4.91 -9.18 10.63
N GLN A 414 5.09 -9.67 9.39
CA GLN A 414 4.94 -11.10 9.10
C GLN A 414 6.11 -11.93 9.65
N TYR A 415 7.30 -11.35 9.65
CA TYR A 415 8.45 -11.83 10.40
C TYR A 415 8.72 -10.93 11.60
N ARG A 416 8.87 -11.54 12.78
CA ARG A 416 9.16 -10.86 14.05
C ARG A 416 10.34 -11.55 14.73
N PRO A 417 11.59 -11.09 14.53
CA PRO A 417 12.77 -11.76 15.07
C PRO A 417 12.69 -11.85 16.60
N SER A 418 12.75 -13.07 17.14
CA SER A 418 12.55 -13.34 18.57
C SER A 418 11.24 -12.77 19.15
N GLY A 419 10.21 -12.62 18.33
CA GLY A 419 8.92 -12.02 18.70
C GLY A 419 8.94 -10.49 18.85
N ARG A 420 10.00 -9.81 18.37
CA ARG A 420 10.17 -8.36 18.40
C ARG A 420 9.94 -7.74 17.02
N ASP A 421 9.79 -6.43 17.00
CA ASP A 421 9.71 -5.65 15.78
C ASP A 421 11.12 -5.46 15.18
N VAL A 422 11.19 -5.15 13.88
CA VAL A 422 12.46 -4.90 13.17
C VAL A 422 12.81 -3.43 13.32
N GLU A 423 13.74 -3.14 14.22
CA GLU A 423 14.25 -1.79 14.48
C GLU A 423 15.58 -1.61 13.74
N LEU A 424 15.72 -0.52 12.98
CA LEU A 424 16.91 -0.24 12.17
C LEU A 424 17.56 1.08 12.62
N GLU A 425 18.89 1.13 12.58
CA GLU A 425 19.68 2.31 12.95
C GLU A 425 20.56 2.74 11.77
N ASP A 426 20.66 4.05 11.52
CA ASP A 426 21.59 4.68 10.57
C ASP A 426 21.57 4.06 9.15
N VAL A 427 20.38 4.01 8.54
CA VAL A 427 20.13 3.53 7.18
C VAL A 427 19.27 4.51 6.39
N ASN A 428 19.56 4.71 5.11
CA ASN A 428 18.68 5.48 4.24
C ASN A 428 17.43 4.66 3.90
N TYR A 429 16.24 5.25 3.97
CA TYR A 429 14.99 4.52 3.72
C TYR A 429 13.96 5.31 2.91
N MET A 430 13.54 4.75 1.77
CA MET A 430 12.43 5.28 0.98
C MET A 430 11.23 4.34 1.06
N LEU A 431 10.05 4.91 1.30
CA LEU A 431 8.77 4.20 1.27
C LEU A 431 7.86 4.80 0.21
N ILE A 432 7.29 3.97 -0.67
CA ILE A 432 6.29 4.40 -1.67
C ILE A 432 5.08 3.48 -1.64
N HIS A 433 3.86 4.01 -1.53
CA HIS A 433 2.63 3.22 -1.43
C HIS A 433 1.44 3.98 -2.02
N GLY A 434 0.54 3.25 -2.68
CA GLY A 434 -0.72 3.79 -3.17
C GLY A 434 -1.88 3.72 -2.18
N ALA A 435 -2.71 4.77 -2.14
CA ALA A 435 -3.91 4.81 -1.31
C ALA A 435 -5.06 3.93 -1.80
N ASN A 436 -4.96 3.48 -3.05
CA ASN A 436 -5.90 2.55 -3.69
C ASN A 436 -5.32 1.13 -3.79
N ASP A 437 -4.29 0.83 -3.01
CA ASP A 437 -3.78 -0.53 -2.82
C ASP A 437 -4.89 -1.44 -2.28
N GLN A 438 -5.16 -2.54 -2.99
CA GLN A 438 -6.23 -3.50 -2.70
C GLN A 438 -5.69 -4.84 -2.18
N ASP A 439 -4.38 -4.98 -1.93
CA ASP A 439 -3.77 -6.16 -1.28
C ASP A 439 -3.26 -5.78 0.12
N VAL A 440 -2.49 -4.70 0.21
CA VAL A 440 -2.05 -4.05 1.45
C VAL A 440 -2.79 -2.72 1.57
N ASN A 441 -4.06 -2.78 1.92
CA ASN A 441 -4.99 -1.65 1.92
C ASN A 441 -4.71 -0.53 2.95
N SER A 442 -3.68 -0.67 3.77
CA SER A 442 -3.23 0.37 4.71
C SER A 442 -1.79 0.72 4.37
N PHE A 443 -1.36 1.94 4.71
CA PHE A 443 0.03 2.38 4.48
C PHE A 443 1.01 1.73 5.48
N MET A 444 0.99 0.39 5.52
CA MET A 444 1.59 -0.49 6.53
C MET A 444 3.11 -0.30 6.64
N GLY A 445 3.78 0.11 5.56
CA GLY A 445 5.20 0.43 5.58
C GLY A 445 5.60 1.55 6.55
N MET A 446 4.65 2.39 6.99
CA MET A 446 4.92 3.43 7.99
C MET A 446 5.41 2.83 9.31
N GLU A 447 4.94 1.64 9.70
CA GLU A 447 5.43 0.99 10.92
C GLU A 447 6.94 0.74 10.87
N GLN A 448 7.50 0.39 9.70
CA GLN A 448 8.96 0.25 9.54
C GLN A 448 9.66 1.61 9.46
N TYR A 449 9.06 2.59 8.77
CA TYR A 449 9.58 3.95 8.63
C TYR A 449 9.77 4.63 10.01
N GLU A 450 8.80 4.46 10.89
CA GLU A 450 8.78 5.00 12.25
C GLU A 450 9.79 4.27 13.15
N LYS A 451 10.10 2.99 12.89
CA LYS A 451 11.13 2.19 13.61
C LYS A 451 12.56 2.33 13.07
N ILE A 452 12.84 3.41 12.34
CA ILE A 452 14.19 3.79 11.94
C ILE A 452 14.66 4.96 12.78
N THR A 453 15.77 4.76 13.49
CA THR A 453 16.40 5.78 14.33
C THR A 453 17.72 6.25 13.72
N PHE A 454 17.99 7.55 13.80
CA PHE A 454 19.27 8.12 13.42
C PHE A 454 20.08 8.48 14.67
N SER A 455 21.29 7.93 14.76
CA SER A 455 22.21 8.20 15.86
C SER A 455 22.99 9.51 15.68
N GLY A 456 22.93 10.10 14.48
CA GLY A 456 23.71 11.27 14.07
C GLY A 456 25.17 10.96 13.72
N LYS A 457 25.57 9.68 13.66
CA LYS A 457 26.92 9.25 13.27
C LYS A 457 27.12 9.15 11.76
N LYS A 458 26.06 8.82 11.03
CA LYS A 458 26.02 8.77 9.57
C LYS A 458 25.06 9.83 9.06
N ASP A 459 25.36 10.37 7.89
CA ASP A 459 24.42 11.19 7.15
C ASP A 459 23.40 10.25 6.49
N CYS A 460 22.16 10.30 6.96
CA CYS A 460 21.09 9.42 6.56
C CYS A 460 19.77 10.19 6.43
N MET A 461 18.88 9.67 5.59
CA MET A 461 17.55 10.21 5.42
C MET A 461 16.50 9.12 5.27
N LYS A 462 15.29 9.44 5.69
CA LYS A 462 14.10 8.66 5.35
C LYS A 462 13.04 9.54 4.73
N THR A 463 12.37 9.02 3.70
CA THR A 463 11.26 9.70 3.03
C THR A 463 10.14 8.71 2.73
N SER A 464 8.89 9.15 2.87
CA SER A 464 7.71 8.37 2.52
C SER A 464 6.89 9.11 1.45
N LEU A 465 6.25 8.37 0.56
CA LEU A 465 5.41 8.88 -0.51
C LEU A 465 4.10 8.08 -0.58
N TYR A 466 2.99 8.74 -0.26
CA TYR A 466 1.65 8.17 -0.31
C TYR A 466 0.85 8.81 -1.45
N LEU A 467 0.28 7.99 -2.32
CA LEU A 467 -0.19 8.42 -3.63
C LEU A 467 -1.67 8.07 -3.84
N ALA A 468 -2.50 9.04 -4.20
CA ALA A 468 -3.89 8.76 -4.58
C ALA A 468 -3.95 8.03 -5.95
N GLY A 469 -4.98 7.22 -6.18
CA GLY A 469 -5.20 6.55 -7.48
C GLY A 469 -4.12 5.52 -7.86
N VAL A 470 -3.26 5.11 -6.93
CA VAL A 470 -2.18 4.14 -7.14
C VAL A 470 -2.55 2.83 -6.44
N ASN A 471 -2.41 1.70 -7.13
CA ASN A 471 -2.71 0.38 -6.59
C ASN A 471 -1.44 -0.38 -6.19
N HIS A 472 -1.60 -1.61 -5.67
CA HIS A 472 -0.48 -2.48 -5.32
C HIS A 472 0.30 -2.92 -6.58
N GLY A 473 -0.44 -3.44 -7.56
CA GLY A 473 0.13 -4.27 -8.61
C GLY A 473 1.03 -3.57 -9.62
N GLN A 474 0.68 -2.36 -10.05
CA GLN A 474 1.23 -1.78 -11.29
C GLN A 474 2.71 -1.35 -11.19
N PHE A 475 3.29 -1.28 -9.98
CA PHE A 475 4.75 -1.16 -9.81
C PHE A 475 5.52 -2.33 -10.43
N ASN A 476 4.88 -3.50 -10.58
CA ASN A 476 5.39 -4.66 -11.29
C ASN A 476 4.62 -4.84 -12.62
N SER A 477 5.33 -4.91 -13.75
CA SER A 477 4.70 -4.99 -15.06
C SER A 477 3.87 -6.27 -15.29
N GLN A 478 4.07 -7.31 -14.46
CA GLN A 478 3.40 -8.61 -14.57
C GLN A 478 2.10 -8.73 -13.75
N TRP A 479 1.80 -7.79 -12.85
CA TRP A 479 0.69 -7.95 -11.88
C TRP A 479 -0.58 -7.24 -12.34
N GLY A 480 -0.45 -6.07 -12.96
CA GLY A 480 -1.57 -5.35 -13.58
C GLY A 480 -2.44 -4.58 -12.59
N ILE A 481 -3.66 -4.28 -13.01
CA ILE A 481 -4.59 -3.35 -12.32
C ILE A 481 -5.41 -4.01 -11.20
N TYR A 482 -5.50 -5.35 -11.18
CA TYR A 482 -6.31 -6.08 -10.21
C TYR A 482 -5.40 -6.76 -9.19
N ASP A 483 -5.45 -6.29 -7.94
CA ASP A 483 -4.54 -6.78 -6.88
C ASP A 483 -4.99 -8.13 -6.30
N LEU A 484 -6.25 -8.54 -6.52
CA LEU A 484 -6.79 -9.82 -6.06
C LEU A 484 -6.93 -10.86 -7.17
N MET A 485 -7.05 -12.12 -6.78
CA MET A 485 -7.26 -13.24 -7.71
C MET A 485 -8.68 -13.27 -8.29
N GLU A 486 -8.82 -13.91 -9.45
CA GLU A 486 -10.14 -14.23 -10.00
C GLU A 486 -10.85 -15.31 -9.16
N PRO A 487 -12.18 -15.22 -8.99
CA PRO A 487 -13.07 -14.16 -9.48
C PRO A 487 -13.32 -13.05 -8.44
N ILE A 488 -12.58 -13.03 -7.32
CA ILE A 488 -12.76 -12.07 -6.22
C ILE A 488 -12.50 -10.64 -6.70
N ASN A 489 -11.51 -10.46 -7.58
CA ASN A 489 -11.17 -9.17 -8.19
C ASN A 489 -12.35 -8.46 -8.89
N ARG A 490 -13.43 -9.17 -9.24
CA ARG A 490 -14.63 -8.58 -9.87
C ARG A 490 -15.40 -7.67 -8.90
N GLY A 491 -15.16 -7.77 -7.60
CA GLY A 491 -15.67 -6.83 -6.61
C GLY A 491 -14.90 -5.51 -6.52
N LEU A 492 -13.64 -5.47 -6.97
CA LEU A 492 -12.74 -4.32 -6.79
C LEU A 492 -13.14 -3.13 -7.65
N ASN A 493 -13.03 -1.92 -7.10
CA ASN A 493 -13.14 -0.69 -7.88
C ASN A 493 -11.76 -0.26 -8.35
N VAL A 494 -11.53 -0.29 -9.66
CA VAL A 494 -10.25 0.06 -10.29
C VAL A 494 -10.35 1.22 -11.26
N LYS A 495 -11.52 1.87 -11.29
CA LYS A 495 -11.88 2.87 -12.29
C LYS A 495 -11.01 4.13 -12.21
N ASN A 496 -10.56 4.48 -11.00
CA ASN A 496 -9.87 5.73 -10.68
C ASN A 496 -8.34 5.63 -10.71
N PHE A 497 -7.80 4.50 -11.16
CA PHE A 497 -6.36 4.29 -11.06
C PHE A 497 -5.63 5.06 -12.15
N ILE A 498 -4.48 5.64 -11.79
CA ILE A 498 -3.55 6.12 -12.80
C ILE A 498 -3.05 4.93 -13.64
N SER A 499 -2.61 5.22 -14.87
CA SER A 499 -2.13 4.15 -15.74
C SER A 499 -0.88 3.48 -15.16
N GLN A 500 -0.66 2.21 -15.51
CA GLN A 500 0.55 1.49 -15.12
C GLN A 500 1.83 2.24 -15.53
N GLN A 501 1.83 2.92 -16.68
CA GLN A 501 2.98 3.68 -17.16
C GLN A 501 3.26 4.90 -16.28
N GLU A 502 2.22 5.61 -15.85
CA GLU A 502 2.33 6.75 -14.93
C GLU A 502 2.83 6.29 -13.56
N GLN A 503 2.27 5.21 -13.00
CA GLN A 503 2.74 4.65 -11.73
C GLN A 503 4.21 4.20 -11.78
N GLN A 504 4.61 3.57 -12.88
CA GLN A 504 6.01 3.18 -13.12
C GLN A 504 6.91 4.40 -13.34
N LYS A 505 6.40 5.49 -13.93
CA LYS A 505 7.11 6.76 -14.06
C LYS A 505 7.40 7.37 -12.68
N ILE A 506 6.43 7.36 -11.76
CA ILE A 506 6.66 7.77 -10.36
C ILE A 506 7.78 6.93 -9.74
N ALA A 507 7.71 5.60 -9.86
CA ALA A 507 8.74 4.72 -9.31
C ALA A 507 10.14 5.04 -9.87
N LYS A 508 10.29 5.21 -11.19
CA LYS A 508 11.57 5.59 -11.82
C LYS A 508 12.13 6.88 -11.24
N ILE A 509 11.30 7.93 -11.18
CA ILE A 509 11.70 9.27 -10.76
C ILE A 509 12.18 9.27 -9.31
N PHE A 510 11.36 8.78 -8.39
CA PHE A 510 11.66 8.86 -6.96
C PHE A 510 12.74 7.86 -6.55
N ILE A 511 12.75 6.64 -7.09
CA ILE A 511 13.80 5.65 -6.80
C ILE A 511 15.15 6.16 -7.29
N ARG A 512 15.24 6.70 -8.51
CA ARG A 512 16.49 7.25 -9.02
C ARG A 512 16.97 8.42 -8.17
N ALA A 513 16.09 9.37 -7.84
CA ALA A 513 16.45 10.53 -7.03
C ALA A 513 16.97 10.09 -5.65
N PHE A 514 16.32 9.09 -5.04
CA PHE A 514 16.76 8.52 -3.77
C PHE A 514 18.11 7.82 -3.88
N LEU A 515 18.35 7.03 -4.93
CA LEU A 515 19.64 6.37 -5.14
C LEU A 515 20.76 7.39 -5.40
N GLU A 516 20.52 8.44 -6.19
CA GLU A 516 21.51 9.50 -6.44
C GLU A 516 21.87 10.28 -5.17
N GLU A 517 20.90 10.54 -4.29
CA GLU A 517 21.16 11.26 -3.04
C GLU A 517 21.85 10.37 -2.00
N THR A 518 21.60 9.06 -2.01
CA THR A 518 22.01 8.17 -0.91
C THR A 518 23.14 7.21 -1.24
N LEU A 519 23.45 6.98 -2.51
CA LEU A 519 24.59 6.17 -2.95
C LEU A 519 25.69 7.06 -3.53
N GLY A 520 26.91 6.95 -2.99
CA GLY A 520 28.12 7.19 -3.78
C GLY A 520 28.46 8.63 -4.21
N THR A 521 28.00 9.69 -3.53
CA THR A 521 28.74 10.98 -3.53
C THR A 521 29.85 11.03 -2.46
N GLY A 522 30.09 9.93 -1.74
CA GLY A 522 31.12 9.82 -0.69
C GLY A 522 32.48 9.38 -1.23
N GLY A 523 33.36 10.36 -1.49
CA GLY A 523 34.77 10.09 -1.79
C GLY A 523 35.63 11.29 -2.18
N GLU A 524 35.65 12.39 -1.41
CA GLU A 524 36.90 13.17 -1.22
C GLU A 524 37.90 12.38 -0.36
N GLY A 525 38.10 11.10 -0.68
CA GLY A 525 39.24 10.34 -0.22
C GLY A 525 40.42 10.78 -1.06
N ASP A 526 41.28 11.61 -0.47
CA ASP A 526 42.62 11.99 -0.90
C ASP A 526 42.95 11.51 -2.33
N SER A 527 42.64 12.35 -3.32
CA SER A 527 42.89 12.13 -4.75
C SER A 527 44.38 11.94 -5.09
N SER A 528 45.26 11.89 -4.09
CA SER A 528 46.69 11.73 -4.24
C SER A 528 47.21 10.29 -4.28
N GLU A 529 46.40 9.25 -3.98
CA GLU A 529 46.88 7.84 -4.00
C GLU A 529 46.26 6.88 -5.03
N LEU A 530 45.25 7.28 -5.80
CA LEU A 530 44.60 6.42 -6.83
C LEU A 530 44.88 6.80 -8.29
N GLU A 531 45.67 7.85 -8.56
CA GLU A 531 46.01 8.30 -9.92
C GLU A 531 46.89 7.33 -10.73
N GLN A 532 47.29 6.18 -10.19
CA GLN A 532 48.26 5.31 -10.88
C GLN A 532 47.73 4.00 -11.48
N LYS A 533 46.41 3.71 -11.51
CA LYS A 533 45.88 2.51 -12.21
C LYS A 533 44.42 2.59 -12.74
N GLY A 534 43.92 3.75 -13.21
CA GLY A 534 42.55 3.86 -13.74
C GLY A 534 42.34 3.17 -15.09
N ALA A 535 41.49 2.14 -15.17
CA ALA A 535 40.99 1.61 -16.43
C ALA A 535 39.88 2.54 -16.98
N PRO A 536 39.80 2.79 -18.31
CA PRO A 536 38.85 3.74 -18.90
C PRO A 536 37.38 3.52 -18.50
N GLU A 537 37.00 2.27 -18.22
CA GLU A 537 35.62 1.87 -17.90
C GLU A 537 35.15 2.33 -16.50
N LYS A 538 36.08 2.49 -15.53
CA LYS A 538 35.75 2.98 -14.18
C LYS A 538 35.52 4.49 -14.15
N GLU A 539 36.18 5.23 -15.06
CA GLU A 539 35.98 6.67 -15.19
C GLU A 539 34.60 7.00 -15.78
N ILE A 540 34.08 6.18 -16.70
CA ILE A 540 32.78 6.41 -17.36
C ILE A 540 31.62 6.42 -16.36
N ALA A 541 31.51 5.38 -15.50
CA ALA A 541 30.42 5.28 -14.52
C ALA A 541 30.42 6.49 -13.57
N ARG A 542 31.62 6.80 -13.04
CA ARG A 542 31.83 7.89 -12.11
C ARG A 542 31.59 9.25 -12.75
N GLU A 543 32.00 9.45 -14.00
CA GLU A 543 31.79 10.71 -14.70
C GLU A 543 30.31 10.95 -14.99
N ILE A 544 29.55 9.91 -15.40
CA ILE A 544 28.10 10.02 -15.61
C ILE A 544 27.39 10.35 -14.30
N LEU A 545 27.63 9.56 -13.25
CA LEU A 545 27.02 9.80 -11.94
C LEU A 545 27.43 11.16 -11.37
N LYS A 546 28.66 11.59 -11.57
CA LYS A 546 29.14 12.92 -11.15
C LYS A 546 28.49 14.05 -11.93
N GLN A 547 28.33 13.91 -13.25
CA GLN A 547 27.64 14.92 -14.07
C GLN A 547 26.16 15.07 -13.66
N ASP A 548 25.49 13.97 -13.33
CA ASP A 548 24.11 13.99 -12.86
C ASP A 548 24.01 14.53 -11.42
N ALA A 549 24.91 14.11 -10.53
CA ALA A 549 24.98 14.59 -9.14
C ALA A 549 25.35 16.08 -9.01
N GLU A 550 26.27 16.61 -9.82
CA GLU A 550 26.64 18.04 -9.79
C GLU A 550 25.49 18.96 -10.20
N LYS A 551 24.59 18.47 -11.06
CA LYS A 551 23.40 19.23 -11.47
C LYS A 551 22.28 19.18 -10.45
N LYS A 552 22.27 18.18 -9.55
CA LYS A 552 21.15 17.83 -8.64
C LYS A 552 19.78 18.16 -9.25
N PRO A 553 19.41 17.60 -10.42
CA PRO A 553 18.19 17.98 -11.15
C PRO A 553 16.93 17.69 -10.32
N TYR A 554 16.98 16.66 -9.47
CA TYR A 554 15.95 16.29 -8.52
C TYR A 554 15.88 17.22 -7.30
N GLY A 555 16.90 18.05 -7.05
CA GLY A 555 16.95 19.08 -6.01
C GLY A 555 16.29 18.66 -4.69
N THR A 556 15.13 19.25 -4.39
CA THR A 556 14.37 19.01 -3.16
C THR A 556 13.22 18.00 -3.35
N LEU A 557 13.19 17.18 -4.40
CA LEU A 557 12.08 16.26 -4.71
C LEU A 557 11.75 15.30 -3.55
N LEU A 558 12.77 14.84 -2.83
CA LEU A 558 12.62 13.89 -1.72
C LEU A 558 12.16 14.55 -0.40
N THR A 559 12.14 15.87 -0.35
CA THR A 559 11.71 16.66 0.83
C THR A 559 10.50 17.55 0.53
N ASN A 560 10.31 17.90 -0.74
CA ASN A 560 9.26 18.74 -1.27
C ASN A 560 9.02 18.40 -2.76
N CYS A 561 8.29 17.30 -2.98
CA CYS A 561 7.89 16.86 -4.32
C CYS A 561 6.96 17.84 -5.03
N LYS A 562 6.28 18.72 -4.28
CA LYS A 562 5.33 19.70 -4.82
C LYS A 562 5.95 20.73 -5.75
N ARG A 563 7.23 21.04 -5.57
CA ARG A 563 7.98 21.89 -6.52
C ARG A 563 8.10 21.30 -7.92
N TYR A 564 7.88 20.00 -8.08
CA TYR A 564 8.05 19.26 -9.33
C TYR A 564 6.72 18.80 -9.94
N GLU A 565 5.58 19.17 -9.36
CA GLU A 565 4.27 18.60 -9.70
C GLU A 565 3.90 18.70 -11.18
N GLU A 566 4.26 19.80 -11.86
CA GLU A 566 3.98 19.99 -13.30
C GLU A 566 4.60 18.91 -14.21
N PHE A 567 5.62 18.21 -13.71
CA PHE A 567 6.35 17.15 -14.44
C PHE A 567 5.96 15.74 -14.00
N LEU A 568 5.38 15.64 -12.79
CA LEU A 568 4.94 14.39 -12.20
C LEU A 568 3.58 13.97 -12.77
N PRO A 569 3.26 12.67 -12.76
CA PRO A 569 1.93 12.21 -13.14
C PRO A 569 0.82 12.86 -12.32
N GLU A 570 -0.31 13.15 -12.96
CA GLU A 570 -1.44 13.83 -12.32
C GLU A 570 -2.08 12.94 -11.23
N THR A 571 -1.77 13.23 -9.97
CA THR A 571 -2.40 12.65 -8.78
C THR A 571 -2.05 13.48 -7.54
N LEU A 572 -2.53 13.08 -6.36
CA LEU A 572 -2.16 13.66 -5.08
C LEU A 572 -0.93 12.95 -4.50
N TYR A 573 0.00 13.76 -3.99
CA TYR A 573 1.26 13.32 -3.39
C TYR A 573 1.29 13.80 -1.94
N VAL A 574 1.32 12.85 -1.00
CA VAL A 574 1.55 13.09 0.42
C VAL A 574 2.94 12.59 0.78
N GLN A 575 3.77 13.45 1.35
CA GLN A 575 5.18 13.16 1.62
C GLN A 575 5.53 13.40 3.09
N SER A 576 6.25 12.45 3.69
CA SER A 576 6.95 12.66 4.96
C SER A 576 8.46 12.56 4.75
N TYR A 577 9.24 13.22 5.59
CA TYR A 577 10.69 13.27 5.49
C TYR A 577 11.36 13.52 6.84
N GLN A 578 12.47 12.83 7.10
CA GLN A 578 13.35 13.12 8.22
C GLN A 578 14.81 12.82 7.83
N SER A 579 15.75 13.66 8.26
CA SER A 579 17.19 13.41 8.13
C SER A 579 17.85 13.13 9.47
N SER A 580 19.08 12.63 9.44
CA SER A 580 19.93 12.48 10.63
C SER A 580 20.36 13.82 11.25
N ASP A 581 20.18 14.92 10.53
CA ASP A 581 20.37 16.28 11.05
C ASP A 581 19.13 16.78 11.82
N PHE A 582 18.02 16.04 11.84
CA PHE A 582 16.83 16.42 12.62
C PHE A 582 17.09 16.26 14.13
N VAL A 583 16.78 17.31 14.89
CA VAL A 583 16.85 17.36 16.35
C VAL A 583 15.43 17.41 16.89
N THR A 584 14.99 16.30 17.47
CA THR A 584 13.67 16.15 18.07
C THR A 584 13.52 17.06 19.29
N LEU A 585 12.47 17.88 19.29
CA LEU A 585 11.97 18.58 20.47
C LEU A 585 10.86 17.77 21.16
N CYS A 586 9.96 17.18 20.37
CA CYS A 586 8.88 16.32 20.86
C CYS A 586 8.45 15.31 19.77
N ASP A 587 8.46 14.02 20.10
CA ASP A 587 7.99 12.89 19.27
C ASP A 587 6.92 12.04 19.98
N PHE A 588 6.56 12.37 21.22
CA PHE A 588 5.47 11.74 21.98
C PHE A 588 5.63 10.23 22.23
N GLU A 589 6.86 9.70 22.12
CA GLU A 589 7.18 8.29 22.38
C GLU A 589 7.85 8.06 23.74
N GLU A 590 8.25 9.12 24.44
CA GLU A 590 9.14 9.07 25.60
C GLU A 590 8.44 8.69 26.91
N ASP A 591 7.23 9.19 27.16
CA ASP A 591 6.47 8.90 28.38
C ASP A 591 4.94 9.07 28.21
N ILE A 592 4.21 9.43 29.27
CA ILE A 592 2.73 9.57 29.28
C ILE A 592 2.29 10.95 29.81
N ARG A 593 3.25 11.83 30.08
CA ARG A 593 3.05 13.16 30.65
C ARG A 593 2.95 14.14 29.50
N LEU A 594 1.71 14.47 29.19
CA LEU A 594 1.34 15.39 28.11
C LEU A 594 2.08 16.74 28.16
N GLU A 595 2.48 17.19 29.35
CA GLU A 595 3.13 18.48 29.52
C GLU A 595 4.63 18.46 29.23
N THR A 596 5.26 17.31 29.01
CA THR A 596 6.71 17.22 28.72
C THR A 596 6.95 16.95 27.24
N GLY A 597 8.09 17.41 26.72
CA GLY A 597 8.59 16.97 25.42
C GLY A 597 9.84 16.09 25.54
N THR A 598 10.21 15.45 24.44
CA THR A 598 11.34 14.52 24.32
C THR A 598 12.68 15.19 24.67
N ALA A 599 12.88 16.43 24.22
CA ALA A 599 14.08 17.20 24.55
C ALA A 599 14.04 17.75 25.97
N GLN A 600 15.18 17.70 26.66
CA GLN A 600 15.28 18.13 28.05
C GLN A 600 14.88 19.61 28.22
N GLY A 601 13.89 19.85 29.09
CA GLY A 601 13.41 21.19 29.41
C GLY A 601 12.33 21.72 28.46
N VAL A 602 11.98 20.97 27.42
CA VAL A 602 10.81 21.25 26.58
C VAL A 602 9.53 20.86 27.31
N TRP A 603 8.53 21.72 27.26
CA TRP A 603 7.19 21.43 27.78
C TRP A 603 6.11 21.87 26.80
N VAL A 604 4.97 21.18 26.83
CA VAL A 604 3.92 21.29 25.82
C VAL A 604 2.60 21.74 26.46
N LYS A 605 1.84 22.55 25.75
CA LYS A 605 0.49 22.98 26.16
C LYS A 605 -0.38 23.22 24.94
N ALA A 606 -1.62 22.73 24.95
CA ALA A 606 -2.62 23.14 23.97
C ALA A 606 -3.59 24.17 24.55
N GLU A 607 -4.01 25.13 23.72
CA GLU A 607 -4.99 26.16 24.05
C GLU A 607 -6.11 26.19 22.99
N HIS A 608 -7.28 26.70 23.40
CA HIS A 608 -8.47 26.84 22.55
C HIS A 608 -9.00 25.55 21.89
N VAL A 609 -8.59 24.38 22.40
CA VAL A 609 -9.08 23.07 21.98
C VAL A 609 -10.05 22.48 22.99
N ASP A 610 -10.97 21.62 22.53
CA ASP A 610 -11.92 20.91 23.41
C ASP A 610 -11.25 19.71 24.09
N SER A 611 -10.33 19.06 23.39
CA SER A 611 -9.53 17.95 23.92
C SER A 611 -8.20 17.85 23.18
N TRP A 612 -7.17 17.46 23.91
CA TRP A 612 -5.91 17.01 23.33
C TRP A 612 -5.30 15.88 24.18
N GLY A 613 -4.47 15.04 23.56
CA GLY A 613 -3.75 13.98 24.25
C GLY A 613 -2.84 13.18 23.33
N GLU A 614 -1.88 12.48 23.92
CA GLU A 614 -1.04 11.49 23.25
C GLU A 614 -1.85 10.22 22.98
N ASN A 615 -1.92 9.82 21.71
CA ASN A 615 -2.74 8.72 21.28
C ASN A 615 -1.96 7.79 20.35
N LEU A 616 -2.12 6.49 20.58
CA LEU A 616 -1.66 5.48 19.63
C LEU A 616 -2.41 5.66 18.32
N LEU A 617 -1.66 5.91 17.24
CA LEU A 617 -2.21 6.17 15.93
C LEU A 617 -2.71 4.87 15.28
N THR A 618 -3.72 5.00 14.42
CA THR A 618 -4.31 3.88 13.68
C THR A 618 -4.36 4.17 12.18
N PHE A 619 -4.30 3.13 11.36
CA PHE A 619 -4.65 3.20 9.94
C PHE A 619 -6.18 3.27 9.76
N SER A 620 -6.65 3.53 8.53
CA SER A 620 -8.07 3.63 8.21
C SER A 620 -8.87 2.35 8.48
N ASN A 621 -8.20 1.20 8.56
CA ASN A 621 -8.80 -0.10 8.88
C ASN A 621 -8.83 -0.39 10.40
N GLY A 622 -8.44 0.59 11.24
CA GLY A 622 -8.41 0.48 12.70
C GLY A 622 -7.18 -0.23 13.27
N ASN A 623 -6.29 -0.77 12.43
CA ASN A 623 -5.04 -1.38 12.90
C ASN A 623 -4.09 -0.31 13.47
N SER A 624 -3.35 -0.67 14.52
CA SER A 624 -2.37 0.22 15.14
C SER A 624 -1.17 0.49 14.23
N ARG A 625 -0.67 1.72 14.24
CA ARG A 625 0.63 2.12 13.63
C ARG A 625 1.82 1.90 14.56
N LYS A 626 1.59 1.57 15.83
CA LYS A 626 2.65 1.45 16.87
C LYS A 626 3.53 2.71 17.02
N ASN A 627 2.95 3.85 16.68
CA ASN A 627 3.47 5.20 16.84
C ASN A 627 2.39 6.02 17.54
N HIS A 628 2.78 6.84 18.49
CA HIS A 628 1.97 7.82 19.16
C HIS A 628 2.09 9.16 18.43
N GLY A 629 1.19 10.07 18.77
CA GLY A 629 1.25 11.45 18.33
C GLY A 629 0.24 12.22 19.15
N VAL A 630 0.39 13.54 19.22
CA VAL A 630 -0.59 14.37 19.90
C VAL A 630 -1.79 14.61 19.00
N ILE A 631 -2.98 14.21 19.45
CA ILE A 631 -4.24 14.50 18.76
C ILE A 631 -4.88 15.72 19.40
N LEU A 632 -5.22 16.71 18.59
CA LEU A 632 -5.98 17.89 19.00
C LEU A 632 -7.36 17.87 18.35
N LYS A 633 -8.40 18.26 19.09
CA LYS A 633 -9.76 18.42 18.58
C LYS A 633 -10.40 19.70 19.11
N TRP A 634 -11.04 20.45 18.22
CA TRP A 634 -11.82 21.63 18.56
C TRP A 634 -13.06 21.73 17.67
N GLU A 635 -14.16 22.18 18.25
CA GLU A 635 -15.45 22.35 17.61
C GLU A 635 -16.04 23.73 17.96
N PRO A 636 -17.00 24.22 17.16
CA PRO A 636 -17.68 25.45 17.49
C PRO A 636 -18.56 25.19 18.72
N LYS A 637 -18.38 25.96 19.80
CA LYS A 637 -19.30 25.90 20.96
C LYS A 637 -20.73 26.15 20.49
N GLU A 638 -21.62 25.18 20.69
CA GLU A 638 -23.06 25.33 20.41
C GLU A 638 -23.59 26.57 21.14
N GLU A 639 -24.15 27.52 20.39
CA GLU A 639 -24.89 28.63 20.96
C GLU A 639 -26.13 28.06 21.68
N LYS A 640 -26.11 28.02 23.01
CA LYS A 640 -27.35 27.82 23.78
C LYS A 640 -28.33 28.92 23.38
N GLU A 641 -29.46 28.53 22.80
CA GLU A 641 -30.57 29.44 22.47
C GLU A 641 -30.83 30.42 23.63
N GLY A 642 -30.57 31.71 23.40
CA GLY A 642 -31.00 32.77 24.33
C GLY A 642 -29.94 33.75 24.85
N ARG A 643 -28.68 33.76 24.35
CA ARG A 643 -27.75 34.89 24.61
C ARG A 643 -27.55 35.76 23.38
N SER A 644 -27.74 37.06 23.57
CA SER A 644 -27.63 38.14 22.59
C SER A 644 -26.24 38.20 21.94
N LYS A 645 -26.22 38.45 20.62
CA LYS A 645 -25.05 38.73 19.76
C LYS A 645 -24.39 40.09 20.07
N GLU A 646 -23.92 40.28 21.30
CA GLU A 646 -23.07 41.43 21.62
C GLU A 646 -21.77 40.90 22.23
N ASN A 647 -20.69 41.06 21.47
CA ASN A 647 -19.31 40.57 21.66
C ASN A 647 -19.05 39.10 21.27
N SER A 648 -19.20 38.77 19.98
CA SER A 648 -18.37 37.72 19.39
C SER A 648 -16.97 38.32 19.16
N GLY A 649 -16.10 38.25 20.18
CA GLY A 649 -14.66 38.42 19.93
C GLY A 649 -14.22 37.42 18.87
N GLU A 650 -13.19 37.76 18.08
CA GLU A 650 -12.51 36.80 17.21
C GLU A 650 -12.24 35.53 18.03
N LYS A 651 -12.73 34.37 17.54
CA LYS A 651 -12.45 33.10 18.19
C LYS A 651 -10.98 32.82 18.00
N GLU A 652 -10.28 32.59 19.10
CA GLU A 652 -8.87 32.20 19.09
C GLU A 652 -8.74 30.81 18.45
N PRO A 653 -7.77 30.62 17.53
CA PRO A 653 -7.56 29.37 16.83
C PRO A 653 -7.13 28.26 17.79
N GLY A 654 -7.49 27.01 17.49
CA GLY A 654 -6.92 25.87 18.22
C GLY A 654 -5.41 25.90 18.08
N GLU A 655 -4.66 25.76 19.18
CA GLU A 655 -3.20 25.85 19.11
C GLU A 655 -2.50 24.84 20.04
N ILE A 656 -1.30 24.43 19.63
CA ILE A 656 -0.35 23.68 20.45
C ILE A 656 0.96 24.46 20.55
N CYS A 657 1.44 24.65 21.76
CA CYS A 657 2.62 25.43 22.12
C CYS A 657 3.72 24.52 22.68
N PHE A 658 4.94 24.70 22.17
CA PHE A 658 6.17 24.09 22.64
C PHE A 658 7.05 25.17 23.26
N PHE A 659 7.30 25.06 24.55
CA PHE A 659 8.13 26.00 25.29
C PHE A 659 9.51 25.41 25.48
N THR A 660 10.55 26.21 25.22
CA THR A 660 11.94 25.77 25.24
C THR A 660 12.77 26.66 26.16
N PRO A 661 13.83 26.14 26.81
CA PRO A 661 14.66 26.94 27.72
C PRO A 661 15.38 28.11 27.05
N GLU A 662 15.86 27.93 25.82
CA GLU A 662 16.39 28.94 24.87
C GLU A 662 16.86 28.20 23.61
N LEU A 663 16.19 28.42 22.47
CA LEU A 663 16.47 27.71 21.22
C LEU A 663 17.02 28.66 20.16
N ASN A 664 18.16 28.29 19.57
CA ASN A 664 18.72 29.00 18.42
C ASN A 664 18.22 28.35 17.12
N LEU A 665 17.39 29.10 16.40
CA LEU A 665 16.82 28.80 15.09
C LEU A 665 17.51 29.54 13.93
N SER A 666 18.51 30.39 14.17
CA SER A 666 19.15 31.16 13.09
C SER A 666 19.80 30.23 12.07
N GLY A 667 19.45 30.41 10.78
CA GLY A 667 19.95 29.59 9.67
C GLY A 667 19.33 28.18 9.58
N LYS A 668 18.38 27.85 10.45
CA LYS A 668 17.74 26.54 10.56
C LYS A 668 16.30 26.56 10.06
N SER A 669 15.70 25.39 9.95
CA SER A 669 14.28 25.16 9.67
C SER A 669 13.59 24.55 10.88
N PHE A 670 12.39 25.05 11.17
CA PHE A 670 11.45 24.40 12.07
C PHE A 670 10.68 23.34 11.28
N GLN A 671 10.65 22.10 11.77
CA GLN A 671 10.02 20.98 11.11
C GLN A 671 9.06 20.23 12.04
N PHE A 672 7.92 19.79 11.52
CA PHE A 672 6.99 18.90 12.21
C PHE A 672 6.19 18.06 11.20
N ASP A 673 5.65 16.94 11.67
CA ASP A 673 4.69 16.14 10.92
C ASP A 673 3.27 16.44 11.38
N VAL A 674 2.34 16.58 10.43
CA VAL A 674 0.93 16.85 10.71
C VAL A 674 0.01 16.06 9.80
N MET A 675 -1.12 15.61 10.33
CA MET A 675 -2.20 15.02 9.54
C MET A 675 -3.56 15.54 9.98
N ASP A 676 -4.41 15.82 9.00
CA ASP A 676 -5.82 16.09 9.24
C ASP A 676 -6.57 14.77 9.48
N LEU A 677 -7.26 14.69 10.63
CA LEU A 677 -8.03 13.55 11.12
C LEU A 677 -9.55 13.77 11.01
N GLN A 678 -9.99 14.79 10.26
CA GLN A 678 -11.40 15.00 9.96
C GLN A 678 -11.94 13.85 9.09
N GLU A 679 -13.13 13.39 9.47
CA GLU A 679 -13.92 12.36 8.80
C GLU A 679 -15.37 12.88 8.67
N ASP A 680 -16.26 12.12 8.04
CA ASP A 680 -17.70 12.43 7.92
C ASP A 680 -18.01 13.79 7.25
N PHE A 681 -17.14 14.26 6.35
CA PHE A 681 -17.39 15.45 5.52
C PHE A 681 -17.78 15.07 4.09
N ALA A 682 -18.64 15.89 3.48
CA ALA A 682 -18.96 15.76 2.06
C ALA A 682 -17.78 16.23 1.21
N GLU A 683 -17.57 15.62 0.03
CA GLU A 683 -16.39 15.92 -0.80
C GLU A 683 -16.33 17.40 -1.21
N GLU A 684 -17.48 18.01 -1.49
CA GLU A 684 -17.63 19.43 -1.79
C GLU A 684 -17.33 20.36 -0.60
N GLU A 685 -17.32 19.83 0.62
CA GLU A 685 -16.97 20.56 1.85
C GLU A 685 -15.49 20.39 2.22
N ALA A 686 -14.73 19.60 1.45
CA ALA A 686 -13.32 19.38 1.69
C ALA A 686 -12.53 20.70 1.67
N LYS A 687 -11.59 20.83 2.62
CA LYS A 687 -10.68 21.96 2.73
C LYS A 687 -9.27 21.45 3.03
N LEU A 688 -8.27 22.19 2.58
CA LEU A 688 -6.89 21.97 2.99
C LEU A 688 -6.74 22.43 4.45
N LEU A 689 -5.87 21.78 5.22
CA LEU A 689 -5.61 22.17 6.60
C LEU A 689 -4.84 23.50 6.62
N GLU A 690 -5.45 24.53 7.20
CA GLU A 690 -4.83 25.84 7.38
C GLU A 690 -4.02 25.85 8.68
N MET A 691 -2.83 26.45 8.63
CA MET A 691 -1.89 26.45 9.74
C MET A 691 -1.06 27.72 9.77
N GLU A 692 -0.91 28.31 10.96
CA GLU A 692 0.02 29.41 11.21
C GLU A 692 1.04 28.99 12.25
N ILE A 693 2.32 29.30 12.00
CA ILE A 693 3.39 29.10 12.98
C ILE A 693 3.71 30.43 13.63
N SER A 694 3.77 30.42 14.96
CA SER A 694 4.19 31.56 15.77
C SER A 694 5.50 31.23 16.51
N LEU A 695 6.46 32.15 16.46
CA LEU A 695 7.70 32.11 17.22
C LEU A 695 7.73 33.30 18.19
N GLU A 696 8.01 33.03 19.47
CA GLU A 696 8.23 34.05 20.51
C GLU A 696 9.67 33.97 21.03
N ASP A 697 10.35 35.11 21.11
CA ASP A 697 11.69 35.20 21.70
C ASP A 697 11.66 35.46 23.22
N SER A 698 12.83 35.39 23.85
CA SER A 698 13.02 35.68 25.27
C SER A 698 12.65 37.10 25.71
N LYS A 699 12.44 38.04 24.76
CA LYS A 699 12.00 39.42 25.01
C LYS A 699 10.48 39.55 24.92
N GLY A 700 9.78 38.51 24.45
CA GLY A 700 8.33 38.48 24.24
C GLY A 700 7.89 39.05 22.90
N GLU A 701 8.82 39.23 21.94
CA GLU A 701 8.46 39.62 20.57
C GLU A 701 7.99 38.38 19.80
N GLU A 702 6.90 38.52 19.06
CA GLU A 702 6.25 37.42 18.34
C GLU A 702 6.31 37.64 16.82
N ALA A 703 6.64 36.59 16.07
CA ALA A 703 6.52 36.55 14.62
C ALA A 703 5.62 35.40 14.19
N VAL A 704 4.66 35.68 13.30
CA VAL A 704 3.69 34.70 12.79
C VAL A 704 3.86 34.53 11.28
N LEU A 705 3.74 33.30 10.80
CA LEU A 705 3.91 32.94 9.39
C LEU A 705 2.90 31.85 8.98
N ASP A 706 2.30 31.99 7.78
CA ASP A 706 1.38 30.99 7.20
C ASP A 706 2.14 29.76 6.68
N ALA A 707 1.97 28.61 7.32
CA ALA A 707 2.62 27.36 6.93
C ALA A 707 2.12 26.83 5.57
N GLY A 708 0.92 27.24 5.13
CA GLY A 708 0.35 26.91 3.82
C GLY A 708 1.18 27.44 2.65
N ALA A 709 2.10 28.38 2.88
CA ALA A 709 3.06 28.83 1.88
C ALA A 709 4.22 27.84 1.65
N TYR A 710 4.42 26.87 2.55
CA TYR A 710 5.56 25.93 2.56
C TYR A 710 5.14 24.49 2.31
N ALA A 711 3.95 24.10 2.78
CA ALA A 711 3.41 22.76 2.60
C ALA A 711 1.89 22.80 2.43
N ILE A 712 1.39 21.95 1.53
CA ILE A 712 -0.04 21.68 1.39
C ILE A 712 -0.34 20.46 2.23
N VAL A 713 -1.28 20.59 3.17
CA VAL A 713 -1.73 19.47 4.00
C VAL A 713 -3.14 19.09 3.60
N TYR A 714 -3.23 17.97 2.86
CA TYR A 714 -4.53 17.44 2.44
C TYR A 714 -5.35 16.89 3.61
N PRO A 715 -6.69 16.97 3.52
CA PRO A 715 -7.56 16.11 4.32
C PRO A 715 -7.39 14.64 3.90
N ALA A 716 -8.02 13.73 4.65
CA ALA A 716 -7.94 12.30 4.38
C ALA A 716 -8.34 11.95 2.93
N PHE A 717 -7.61 11.04 2.26
CA PHE A 717 -8.06 10.57 0.96
C PHE A 717 -9.33 9.74 1.10
N LEU A 718 -10.32 10.00 0.25
CA LEU A 718 -11.64 9.36 0.29
C LEU A 718 -11.65 8.08 -0.55
N ALA A 719 -10.88 7.07 -0.11
CA ALA A 719 -10.68 5.85 -0.88
C ALA A 719 -11.92 4.92 -0.83
N ARG A 720 -12.30 4.37 -1.98
CA ARG A 720 -13.33 3.33 -2.12
C ARG A 720 -12.78 2.17 -2.95
N LEU A 721 -12.23 1.19 -2.24
CA LEU A 721 -11.53 0.03 -2.79
C LEU A 721 -12.47 -1.00 -3.45
N ASN A 722 -13.74 -1.05 -3.07
CA ASN A 722 -14.71 -2.02 -3.60
C ASN A 722 -15.93 -1.33 -4.22
N LYS A 723 -16.49 -1.93 -5.29
CA LYS A 723 -17.69 -1.42 -5.97
C LYS A 723 -18.90 -1.29 -5.04
N LEU A 724 -19.03 -2.17 -4.05
CA LEU A 724 -20.17 -2.09 -3.13
C LEU A 724 -20.08 -0.89 -2.17
N GLN A 725 -18.88 -0.35 -1.90
CA GLN A 725 -18.73 0.86 -1.08
C GLN A 725 -19.50 2.06 -1.66
N TYR A 726 -19.60 2.17 -2.99
CA TYR A 726 -20.42 3.21 -3.64
C TYR A 726 -21.92 2.98 -3.51
N LEU A 727 -22.38 1.73 -3.40
CA LEU A 727 -23.82 1.44 -3.33
C LEU A 727 -24.42 1.81 -1.98
N TRP A 728 -23.59 1.97 -0.96
CA TRP A 728 -24.01 2.28 0.41
C TRP A 728 -23.26 3.46 1.02
N ASP A 729 -22.52 4.22 0.20
CA ASP A 729 -21.80 5.43 0.59
C ASP A 729 -20.80 5.24 1.75
N ALA A 730 -20.02 4.15 1.68
CA ALA A 730 -18.92 3.91 2.61
C ALA A 730 -17.61 4.45 2.02
N VAL A 731 -16.85 5.12 2.86
CA VAL A 731 -15.55 5.73 2.50
C VAL A 731 -14.51 5.27 3.51
N GLU A 732 -13.33 4.91 3.02
CA GLU A 732 -12.17 4.74 3.87
C GLU A 732 -11.38 6.04 3.89
N TYR A 733 -11.41 6.75 5.02
CA TYR A 733 -10.63 7.96 5.24
C TYR A 733 -9.15 7.60 5.47
N LYS A 734 -8.33 7.76 4.43
CA LYS A 734 -6.88 7.48 4.50
C LYS A 734 -6.12 8.71 5.01
N HIS A 735 -5.88 8.76 6.31
CA HIS A 735 -5.05 9.78 6.95
C HIS A 735 -3.56 9.46 6.79
N GLN A 736 -2.73 10.48 6.57
CA GLN A 736 -1.30 10.32 6.54
C GLN A 736 -0.57 11.61 6.91
N PHE A 737 0.51 11.47 7.68
CA PHE A 737 1.41 12.56 8.05
C PHE A 737 2.05 13.21 6.82
N GLN A 738 2.12 14.53 6.86
CA GLN A 738 2.81 15.38 5.91
C GLN A 738 3.84 16.19 6.67
N THR A 739 5.09 16.18 6.21
CA THR A 739 6.15 16.96 6.83
C THR A 739 6.04 18.41 6.39
N VAL A 740 5.94 19.31 7.36
CA VAL A 740 6.02 20.76 7.17
C VAL A 740 7.39 21.20 7.62
N SER A 741 8.14 21.88 6.76
CA SER A 741 9.47 22.41 7.08
C SER A 741 9.54 23.88 6.65
N ILE A 742 9.80 24.76 7.62
CA ILE A 742 9.76 26.21 7.46
C ILE A 742 11.12 26.80 7.85
N PRO A 743 11.84 27.42 6.91
CA PRO A 743 13.07 28.15 7.21
C PRO A 743 12.80 29.28 8.21
N ALA A 744 13.53 29.29 9.33
CA ALA A 744 13.37 30.28 10.40
C ALA A 744 13.67 31.71 9.94
N ASP A 745 14.51 31.87 8.91
CA ASP A 745 14.80 33.17 8.30
C ASP A 745 13.58 33.85 7.69
N GLY A 746 12.49 33.10 7.46
CA GLY A 746 11.19 33.63 7.04
C GLY A 746 10.52 34.52 8.10
N PHE A 747 10.81 34.29 9.38
CA PHE A 747 10.21 35.03 10.49
C PHE A 747 10.94 36.37 10.70
N LYS A 748 10.21 37.48 10.68
CA LYS A 748 10.76 38.84 10.82
C LYS A 748 10.29 39.46 12.12
N GLY A 749 11.17 40.21 12.77
CA GLY A 749 10.84 40.96 14.00
C GLY A 749 11.07 40.19 15.30
N VAL A 750 11.60 38.97 15.24
CA VAL A 750 11.89 38.11 16.40
C VAL A 750 13.39 37.77 16.46
N ASP A 751 13.94 37.60 17.66
CA ASP A 751 15.31 37.18 17.89
C ASP A 751 15.48 35.66 17.77
N LEU A 752 15.85 35.20 16.57
CA LEU A 752 15.97 33.77 16.23
C LEU A 752 17.04 33.02 17.04
N GLU A 753 17.96 33.71 17.71
CA GLU A 753 18.96 33.04 18.57
C GLU A 753 18.40 32.64 19.95
N HIS A 754 17.28 33.24 20.35
CA HIS A 754 16.76 33.20 21.71
C HIS A 754 15.26 32.87 21.76
N ILE A 755 14.82 31.92 20.94
CA ILE A 755 13.42 31.48 20.88
C ILE A 755 13.04 30.71 22.15
N CYS A 756 11.90 31.06 22.74
CA CYS A 756 11.42 30.44 23.98
C CYS A 756 10.06 29.75 23.81
N LYS A 757 9.29 30.09 22.76
CA LYS A 757 8.01 29.46 22.44
C LYS A 757 7.85 29.28 20.94
N ILE A 758 7.36 28.12 20.54
CA ILE A 758 6.91 27.81 19.18
C ILE A 758 5.45 27.38 19.28
N ALA A 759 4.54 27.96 18.51
CA ALA A 759 3.15 27.55 18.48
C ALA A 759 2.69 27.19 17.07
N ILE A 760 1.98 26.07 16.95
CA ILE A 760 1.26 25.66 15.74
C ILE A 760 -0.21 26.00 15.97
N ARG A 761 -0.74 26.93 15.19
CA ARG A 761 -2.13 27.41 15.27
C ARG A 761 -2.93 26.91 14.07
N PHE A 762 -4.18 26.55 14.32
CA PHE A 762 -5.13 26.07 13.31
C PHE A 762 -6.28 27.07 13.20
N PRO A 763 -6.25 28.01 12.22
CA PRO A 763 -7.25 29.09 12.06
C PRO A 763 -8.69 28.62 11.84
N GLN A 764 -8.88 27.37 11.45
CA GLN A 764 -10.18 26.81 11.11
C GLN A 764 -11.12 26.79 12.33
N GLU A 765 -12.42 27.05 12.12
CA GLU A 765 -13.40 27.11 13.21
C GLU A 765 -13.57 25.78 13.98
N LYS A 766 -13.29 24.67 13.31
CA LYS A 766 -13.32 23.32 13.85
C LYS A 766 -12.24 22.48 13.19
N GLY A 767 -11.80 21.44 13.86
CA GLY A 767 -10.85 20.51 13.29
C GLY A 767 -10.44 19.41 14.25
N LYS A 768 -9.77 18.42 13.68
CA LYS A 768 -9.16 17.31 14.40
C LYS A 768 -7.87 16.98 13.68
N VAL A 769 -6.73 17.10 14.36
CA VAL A 769 -5.41 16.88 13.75
C VAL A 769 -4.57 15.98 14.64
N ALA A 770 -3.59 15.31 14.05
CA ALA A 770 -2.45 14.80 14.81
C ALA A 770 -1.18 15.54 14.42
N VAL A 771 -0.33 15.79 15.40
CA VAL A 771 1.00 16.36 15.24
C VAL A 771 2.03 15.38 15.82
N ASP A 772 3.17 15.25 15.16
CA ASP A 772 4.28 14.40 15.59
C ASP A 772 5.62 14.96 15.09
N ASN A 773 6.74 14.37 15.52
CA ASN A 773 8.11 14.67 15.07
C ASN A 773 8.39 16.18 15.00
N VAL A 774 8.10 16.90 16.08
CA VAL A 774 8.32 18.33 16.20
C VAL A 774 9.79 18.58 16.54
N GLY A 775 10.47 19.38 15.74
CA GLY A 775 11.90 19.61 15.90
C GLY A 775 12.49 20.64 14.95
N ILE A 776 13.80 20.60 14.83
CA ILE A 776 14.59 21.53 14.01
C ILE A 776 15.67 20.76 13.27
N ASP A 777 16.13 21.29 12.13
CA ASP A 777 17.37 20.80 11.55
C ASP A 777 18.59 21.31 12.35
N ARG A 778 19.70 20.58 12.26
CA ARG A 778 20.93 20.89 12.99
C ARG A 778 21.77 21.96 12.28
N LYS A 779 21.65 22.07 10.96
CA LYS A 779 22.52 22.87 10.09
C LYS A 779 21.78 23.99 9.42
#